data_AF-A0A6I2UVV0-F1
#
_entry.id   AF-A0A6I2UVV0-F1
#
_cell.length_a   1.000
_cell.length_b   1.000
_cell.length_c   1.000
_cell.angle_alpha   90.00
_cell.angle_beta   90.00
_cell.angle_gamma   90.00
#
_symmetry.space_group_name_H-M   'P 1'
#
loop_
_entity.id
_entity.type
_entity.pdbx_description
1 polymer ?
#
loop_
_entity_poly.entity_id
_entity_poly.type
_entity_poly.pdbx_seq_one_letter_code
_entity_poly.pdbx_strand_id
1 'polypeptide(L)'
;MTSNFSFLQKENNFKPFAPLMLQAERAMSISPMLAATQARAALEVTVKWLYNIMGIRQPVIYGDNGKEYNPKLSDLLKDREFKAEVTDHDVYEQMWAITKIGNKAVHTGEATKAEGMLALKQLLQVGNWVDYLYGEDDDYAEHRAFDESLVPNPDSVSDLSHTEQQKLAALERKMVKTADNMLQQEKELAKIQTKLKKQSQELSAKDAEIEALRRELAKQKSQNQSHRRYSLDKATEAETRKYLIDEALAEVGWHFGKNMEVEVPVQGMPISERSPKGNGYCDYVLYDDAHVPLAVVEAKRTSVGVEDGSVQARLYADCLEKQYGRRPIILLSNGYEFCYLDDLSGYPRRKVSGFFTPEELRRRMRQRNRQPLTSVHPKSEIAGRPYQLHAIQSVAEAADKKIRKFLIVQATGTGKTRVSAGISDIMLRSDWAYRILFLADRNPLVRQGKSSYTDIFGNTYPLCNLVLANKDKNSEMAENPENSRIIFSTYPTMLNSIDSRRKDDGSRLFTPGYFDLIILDESHRSIYNKYQDIFAYFDAMLLGLTATPKADMDHDTYGFFDLPQGEPTDNYDYRDAVEQGYLVDYEAVDCSTRLLTEGLKYNELSPEDKEEYERTFGDEEDDGTNTNKKDIRPDLFNKTVFNAPTIDKVLQRLMSDGIYVEDEDKLGKTIIFAKNHTHAETIVERFHKLYPEYGDSFIQIIDYRIPYADDLILEFGTPEKMPQIAVSVDKLDTGIDIPPIVNLVFFKVVQSYSKFWQMIGRGTRKCKDLLGKGKDKEKFRIFDWGGNFAFFSMPEHRGSEPGATPSISSRIFALKADVVSILHESGKVKDVSADEGTSFEEWMAAESKIGEYTVDSEPDEQNVYRRFVSDLYKGVSGLNFESYRVKMRQKVVNKYQDIGVLASLTKDGANEVRKEIAPLMGNTDNDALATRRFDHMMLAVLLDSLLQKNSTFHVGSVIRTVKKLQSPRYNNIPEVRAVRPYIDRVATEAFWENIPLGRIEAARRKLRDIVKYIEVEEQPIYYTNFTDDELAGKPAPHIEPVVVSESYKEKAESYLREHKDQLAIHKLYTNLKLTAVELRELERILWQDLGSEEDYRKVYHDLPVQKMVRKIVGVDIRTVEGLFSKFLQSNRLNTKQMDFLRTVINYIVKNGYIDNMQETLGQEPFNKFGDVVDLFGDSQDSEDDILSIMDTVKEITNNAMDIA
;
A
#
# COMPACT_ATOMS: atom_id res chain seq x y z
N MET A 1 -36.95 -44.65 17.06
CA MET A 1 -37.57 -43.36 17.40
C MET A 1 -38.57 -43.01 16.31
N THR A 2 -39.66 -42.29 16.62
CA THR A 2 -40.68 -41.89 15.62
C THR A 2 -40.38 -40.52 14.98
N SER A 3 -39.31 -39.84 15.42
CA SER A 3 -38.88 -38.50 15.00
C SER A 3 -37.48 -38.22 15.54
N ASN A 4 -36.68 -37.37 14.85
CA ASN A 4 -35.39 -36.89 15.34
C ASN A 4 -35.51 -36.07 16.65
N PHE A 5 -36.68 -35.51 16.96
CA PHE A 5 -36.90 -34.61 18.11
C PHE A 5 -37.67 -35.27 19.26
N SER A 6 -38.00 -36.56 19.14
CA SER A 6 -38.85 -37.27 20.13
C SER A 6 -38.27 -37.34 21.55
N PHE A 7 -36.94 -37.27 21.69
CA PHE A 7 -36.26 -37.25 22.99
C PHE A 7 -36.63 -36.02 23.83
N LEU A 8 -36.87 -34.86 23.20
CA LEU A 8 -37.20 -33.62 23.89
C LEU A 8 -38.60 -33.63 24.54
N GLN A 9 -39.47 -34.59 24.22
CA GLN A 9 -40.83 -34.65 24.79
C GLN A 9 -40.90 -35.29 26.17
N LYS A 10 -39.90 -36.10 26.54
CA LYS A 10 -39.87 -36.81 27.81
C LYS A 10 -39.55 -35.87 28.97
N GLU A 11 -38.84 -34.79 28.68
CA GLU A 11 -38.41 -33.77 29.61
C GLU A 11 -39.52 -32.73 29.89
N ASN A 12 -39.93 -32.59 31.15
CA ASN A 12 -40.96 -31.63 31.53
C ASN A 12 -40.54 -30.17 31.24
N ASN A 13 -39.23 -29.89 31.28
CA ASN A 13 -38.65 -28.56 31.10
C ASN A 13 -38.67 -28.06 29.64
N PHE A 14 -38.75 -28.98 28.66
CA PHE A 14 -38.69 -28.67 27.23
C PHE A 14 -40.06 -28.55 26.55
N LYS A 15 -41.15 -28.74 27.31
CA LYS A 15 -42.54 -28.57 26.84
C LYS A 15 -42.81 -27.28 26.04
N PRO A 16 -42.19 -26.12 26.35
CA PRO A 16 -42.44 -24.89 25.60
C PRO A 16 -42.02 -24.93 24.12
N PHE A 17 -40.98 -25.68 23.74
CA PHE A 17 -40.44 -25.68 22.38
C PHE A 17 -40.40 -27.06 21.70
N ALA A 18 -40.35 -28.16 22.47
CA ALA A 18 -40.26 -29.52 21.92
C ALA A 18 -41.39 -29.87 20.91
N PRO A 19 -42.68 -29.49 21.13
CA PRO A 19 -43.73 -29.74 20.15
C PRO A 19 -43.52 -29.00 18.82
N LEU A 20 -42.88 -27.82 18.84
CA LEU A 20 -42.64 -27.00 17.65
C LEU A 20 -41.52 -27.57 16.79
N MET A 21 -40.47 -28.13 17.41
CA MET A 21 -39.39 -28.82 16.68
C MET A 21 -39.91 -30.08 15.98
N LEU A 22 -40.79 -30.84 16.65
CA LEU A 22 -41.50 -31.98 16.05
C LEU A 22 -42.43 -31.57 14.90
N GLN A 23 -43.11 -30.43 15.05
CA GLN A 23 -43.97 -29.90 14.02
C GLN A 23 -43.15 -29.47 12.78
N ALA A 24 -41.99 -28.84 12.99
CA ALA A 24 -41.09 -28.44 11.92
C ALA A 24 -40.62 -29.65 11.09
N GLU A 25 -40.29 -30.77 11.74
CA GLU A 25 -39.93 -32.00 11.04
C GLU A 25 -41.11 -32.59 10.25
N ARG A 26 -42.31 -32.61 10.86
CA ARG A 26 -43.53 -33.08 10.17
C ARG A 26 -43.91 -32.21 8.98
N ALA A 27 -43.66 -30.90 9.05
CA ALA A 27 -43.93 -29.97 7.96
C ALA A 27 -43.13 -30.28 6.69
N MET A 28 -42.07 -31.08 6.79
CA MET A 28 -41.32 -31.56 5.62
C MET A 28 -42.19 -32.42 4.69
N SER A 29 -43.21 -33.13 5.22
CA SER A 29 -44.20 -33.86 4.39
C SER A 29 -45.10 -32.95 3.55
N ILE A 30 -45.20 -31.67 3.90
CA ILE A 30 -46.08 -30.69 3.26
C ILE A 30 -45.27 -29.86 2.28
N SER A 31 -44.20 -29.19 2.75
CA SER A 31 -43.23 -28.52 1.88
C SER A 31 -41.93 -28.18 2.62
N PRO A 32 -40.78 -28.13 1.92
CA PRO A 32 -39.52 -27.68 2.52
C PRO A 32 -39.57 -26.23 3.04
N MET A 33 -40.35 -25.36 2.39
CA MET A 33 -40.57 -23.98 2.82
C MET A 33 -41.26 -23.93 4.20
N LEU A 34 -42.28 -24.77 4.40
CA LEU A 34 -42.99 -24.82 5.68
C LEU A 34 -42.09 -25.39 6.78
N ALA A 35 -41.28 -26.42 6.47
CA ALA A 35 -40.30 -26.98 7.39
C ALA A 35 -39.26 -25.92 7.83
N ALA A 36 -38.68 -25.18 6.87
CA ALA A 36 -37.73 -24.10 7.15
C ALA A 36 -38.34 -22.96 8.00
N THR A 37 -39.59 -22.59 7.69
CA THR A 37 -40.31 -21.53 8.42
C THR A 37 -40.63 -21.96 9.85
N GLN A 38 -41.07 -23.21 10.03
CA GLN A 38 -41.37 -23.76 11.35
C GLN A 38 -40.12 -24.05 12.17
N ALA A 39 -39.00 -24.44 11.53
CA ALA A 39 -37.72 -24.60 12.20
C ALA A 39 -37.24 -23.28 12.81
N ARG A 40 -37.39 -22.17 12.07
CA ARG A 40 -37.13 -20.82 12.58
C ARG A 40 -38.06 -20.43 13.73
N ALA A 41 -39.36 -20.73 13.62
CA ALA A 41 -40.31 -20.44 14.69
C ALA A 41 -40.01 -21.25 15.97
N ALA A 42 -39.66 -22.52 15.82
CA ALA A 42 -39.23 -23.39 16.93
C ALA A 42 -37.95 -22.86 17.58
N LEU A 43 -36.97 -22.42 16.77
CA LEU A 43 -35.76 -21.75 17.27
C LEU A 43 -36.11 -20.48 18.04
N GLU A 44 -37.03 -19.65 17.55
CA GLU A 44 -37.42 -18.41 18.24
C GLU A 44 -38.00 -18.67 19.63
N VAL A 45 -38.86 -19.69 19.77
CA VAL A 45 -39.41 -20.08 21.07
C VAL A 45 -38.34 -20.69 21.97
N THR A 46 -37.41 -21.46 21.41
CA THR A 46 -36.27 -22.03 22.14
C THR A 46 -35.36 -20.92 22.68
N VAL A 47 -35.03 -19.93 21.86
CA VAL A 47 -34.23 -18.76 22.25
C VAL A 47 -34.95 -17.98 23.35
N LYS A 48 -36.25 -17.67 23.20
CA LYS A 48 -37.02 -16.98 24.26
C LYS A 48 -37.07 -17.76 25.57
N TRP A 49 -37.12 -19.08 25.50
CA TRP A 49 -37.06 -19.96 26.67
C TRP A 49 -35.67 -19.90 27.33
N LEU A 50 -34.60 -19.94 26.53
CA LEU A 50 -33.21 -19.77 27.01
C LEU A 50 -33.03 -18.42 27.71
N TYR A 51 -33.52 -17.32 27.13
CA TYR A 51 -33.55 -16.00 27.79
C TYR A 51 -34.16 -16.04 29.20
N ASN A 52 -35.29 -16.75 29.34
CA ASN A 52 -35.99 -16.82 30.61
C ASN A 52 -35.22 -17.62 31.67
N ILE A 53 -34.59 -18.73 31.27
CA ILE A 53 -33.84 -19.60 32.19
C ILE A 53 -32.47 -19.05 32.52
N MET A 54 -31.80 -18.42 31.55
CA MET A 54 -30.53 -17.73 31.75
C MET A 54 -30.68 -16.44 32.56
N GLY A 55 -31.92 -16.01 32.86
CA GLY A 55 -32.17 -14.78 33.61
C GLY A 55 -31.88 -13.51 32.82
N ILE A 56 -31.68 -13.62 31.50
CA ILE A 56 -31.38 -12.52 30.59
C ILE A 56 -32.67 -11.73 30.33
N ARG A 57 -32.56 -10.41 30.41
CA ARG A 57 -33.70 -9.55 30.05
C ARG A 57 -33.73 -9.38 28.54
N GLN A 58 -34.85 -9.75 27.91
CA GLN A 58 -35.02 -9.51 26.47
C GLN A 58 -34.82 -8.03 26.12
N PRO A 59 -34.10 -7.74 25.02
CA PRO A 59 -33.77 -6.37 24.62
C PRO A 59 -35.04 -5.58 24.29
N VAL A 60 -35.09 -4.33 24.75
CA VAL A 60 -36.19 -3.41 24.45
C VAL A 60 -35.86 -2.65 23.17
N ILE A 61 -36.66 -2.84 22.13
CA ILE A 61 -36.43 -2.24 20.81
C ILE A 61 -37.41 -1.09 20.60
N TYR A 62 -36.87 0.10 20.31
CA TYR A 62 -37.65 1.28 19.94
C TYR A 62 -37.62 1.47 18.42
N GLY A 63 -38.78 1.64 17.80
CA GLY A 63 -38.86 2.02 16.38
C GLY A 63 -38.58 3.52 16.19
N ASP A 64 -38.42 3.96 14.93
CA ASP A 64 -38.21 5.39 14.56
C ASP A 64 -39.32 6.33 15.09
N ASN A 65 -40.47 5.77 15.48
CA ASN A 65 -41.60 6.47 16.08
C ASN A 65 -41.59 6.48 17.63
N GLY A 66 -40.52 6.01 18.27
CA GLY A 66 -40.34 5.99 19.72
C GLY A 66 -41.20 4.96 20.47
N LYS A 67 -41.89 4.04 19.78
CA LYS A 67 -42.68 2.98 20.42
C LYS A 67 -41.86 1.71 20.63
N GLU A 68 -42.07 1.08 21.77
CA GLU A 68 -41.50 -0.24 22.09
C GLU A 68 -42.16 -1.35 21.26
N TYR A 69 -41.33 -2.21 20.68
CA TYR A 69 -41.75 -3.43 19.99
C TYR A 69 -41.11 -4.66 20.63
N ASN A 70 -41.78 -5.80 20.51
CA ASN A 70 -41.19 -7.08 20.89
C ASN A 70 -40.02 -7.40 19.95
N PRO A 71 -38.85 -7.79 20.49
CA PRO A 71 -37.68 -8.13 19.68
C PRO A 71 -37.97 -9.34 18.79
N LYS A 72 -37.50 -9.30 17.54
CA LYS A 72 -37.56 -10.43 16.61
C LYS A 72 -36.41 -11.40 16.91
N LEU A 73 -36.45 -12.63 16.38
CA LEU A 73 -35.36 -13.60 16.55
C LEU A 73 -33.97 -13.04 16.22
N SER A 74 -33.84 -12.25 15.15
CA SER A 74 -32.55 -11.60 14.81
C SER A 74 -32.08 -10.61 15.87
N ASP A 75 -33.01 -9.95 16.56
CA ASP A 75 -32.70 -8.97 17.59
C ASP A 75 -32.30 -9.68 18.89
N LEU A 76 -32.95 -10.83 19.18
CA LEU A 76 -32.58 -11.73 20.27
C LEU A 76 -31.21 -12.37 20.04
N LEU A 77 -30.88 -12.84 18.83
CA LEU A 77 -29.57 -13.43 18.55
C LEU A 77 -28.43 -12.39 18.56
N LYS A 78 -28.72 -11.14 18.18
CA LYS A 78 -27.74 -10.03 18.21
C LYS A 78 -27.50 -9.48 19.61
N ASP A 79 -28.36 -9.82 20.56
CA ASP A 79 -28.23 -9.36 21.93
C ASP A 79 -26.94 -9.90 22.53
N ARG A 80 -26.26 -9.02 23.25
CA ARG A 80 -24.93 -9.31 23.79
C ARG A 80 -25.03 -10.37 24.89
N GLU A 81 -26.02 -10.19 25.78
CA GLU A 81 -26.34 -11.09 26.90
C GLU A 81 -26.63 -12.52 26.46
N PHE A 82 -27.42 -12.64 25.41
CA PHE A 82 -27.71 -13.95 24.86
C PHE A 82 -26.51 -14.60 24.16
N LYS A 83 -25.72 -13.82 23.42
CA LYS A 83 -24.56 -14.35 22.70
C LYS A 83 -23.46 -14.83 23.66
N ALA A 84 -23.29 -14.19 24.81
CA ALA A 84 -22.26 -14.58 25.77
C ALA A 84 -22.61 -15.86 26.55
N GLU A 85 -23.89 -16.11 26.83
CA GLU A 85 -24.35 -17.33 27.49
C GLU A 85 -24.36 -18.57 26.56
N VAL A 86 -24.50 -18.35 25.24
CA VAL A 86 -24.27 -19.38 24.23
C VAL A 86 -22.76 -19.46 23.96
N THR A 87 -22.01 -20.01 24.90
CA THR A 87 -20.53 -20.10 24.86
C THR A 87 -19.98 -20.92 23.70
N ASP A 88 -20.86 -21.62 22.99
CA ASP A 88 -20.51 -22.47 21.88
C ASP A 88 -20.76 -21.79 20.52
N HIS A 89 -19.66 -21.43 19.85
CA HIS A 89 -19.67 -20.68 18.60
C HIS A 89 -20.40 -21.42 17.47
N ASP A 90 -20.24 -22.74 17.36
CA ASP A 90 -20.83 -23.48 16.25
C ASP A 90 -22.35 -23.62 16.41
N VAL A 91 -22.84 -23.76 17.64
CA VAL A 91 -24.29 -23.73 17.94
C VAL A 91 -24.88 -22.35 17.63
N TYR A 92 -24.16 -21.29 17.97
CA TYR A 92 -24.58 -19.92 17.66
C TYR A 92 -24.67 -19.66 16.15
N GLU A 93 -23.69 -20.13 15.37
CA GLU A 93 -23.72 -20.06 13.90
C GLU A 93 -24.85 -20.91 13.30
N GLN A 94 -25.16 -22.08 13.89
CA GLN A 94 -26.31 -22.88 13.49
C GLN A 94 -27.64 -22.13 13.72
N MET A 95 -27.79 -21.39 14.83
CA MET A 95 -28.96 -20.53 15.07
C MET A 95 -29.10 -19.42 14.01
N TRP A 96 -27.98 -18.83 13.57
CA TRP A 96 -27.95 -17.86 12.47
C TRP A 96 -28.29 -18.48 11.12
N ALA A 97 -27.80 -19.68 10.85
CA ALA A 97 -28.08 -20.41 9.62
C ALA A 97 -29.57 -20.77 9.50
N ILE A 98 -30.20 -21.27 10.58
CA ILE A 98 -31.66 -21.52 10.63
C ILE A 98 -32.42 -20.20 10.40
N THR A 99 -31.96 -19.10 10.99
CA THR A 99 -32.57 -17.77 10.83
C THR A 99 -32.47 -17.26 9.39
N LYS A 100 -31.32 -17.42 8.72
CA LYS A 100 -31.10 -17.01 7.32
C LYS A 100 -31.95 -17.85 6.36
N ILE A 101 -31.97 -19.18 6.54
CA ILE A 101 -32.78 -20.10 5.74
C ILE A 101 -34.27 -19.81 5.91
N GLY A 102 -34.75 -19.66 7.16
CA GLY A 102 -36.15 -19.35 7.45
C GLY A 102 -36.58 -17.95 6.97
N ASN A 103 -35.71 -16.94 7.05
CA ASN A 103 -35.99 -15.61 6.48
C ASN A 103 -36.12 -15.67 4.96
N LYS A 104 -35.19 -16.35 4.28
CA LYS A 104 -35.23 -16.55 2.82
C LYS A 104 -36.52 -17.25 2.41
N ALA A 105 -36.90 -18.32 3.10
CA ALA A 105 -38.14 -19.07 2.81
C ALA A 105 -39.39 -18.21 2.96
N VAL A 106 -39.48 -17.37 4.00
CA VAL A 106 -40.60 -16.45 4.22
C VAL A 106 -40.65 -15.32 3.19
N HIS A 107 -39.49 -14.77 2.79
CA HIS A 107 -39.44 -13.64 1.85
C HIS A 107 -39.63 -14.05 0.40
N THR A 108 -39.09 -15.20 0.00
CA THR A 108 -39.18 -15.70 -1.39
C THR A 108 -40.41 -16.56 -1.63
N GLY A 109 -41.04 -17.09 -0.56
CA GLY A 109 -42.18 -18.00 -0.66
C GLY A 109 -41.80 -19.43 -1.07
N GLU A 110 -40.50 -19.72 -1.21
CA GLU A 110 -39.99 -21.02 -1.66
C GLU A 110 -38.77 -21.45 -0.85
N ALA A 111 -38.56 -22.75 -0.70
CA ALA A 111 -37.31 -23.32 -0.20
C ALA A 111 -37.08 -24.69 -0.84
N THR A 112 -35.82 -25.03 -1.10
CA THR A 112 -35.44 -26.34 -1.62
C THR A 112 -35.52 -27.42 -0.55
N LYS A 113 -35.65 -28.70 -0.96
CA LYS A 113 -35.61 -29.85 -0.04
C LYS A 113 -34.33 -29.85 0.81
N ALA A 114 -33.19 -29.49 0.21
CA ALA A 114 -31.91 -29.39 0.90
C ALA A 114 -31.88 -28.26 1.95
N GLU A 115 -32.50 -27.12 1.66
CA GLU A 115 -32.62 -26.01 2.63
C GLU A 115 -33.54 -26.37 3.80
N GLY A 116 -34.68 -27.00 3.53
CA GLY A 116 -35.57 -27.51 4.58
C GLY A 116 -34.90 -28.58 5.46
N MET A 117 -34.20 -29.53 4.85
CA MET A 117 -33.46 -30.57 5.56
C MET A 117 -32.33 -30.00 6.41
N LEU A 118 -31.58 -29.03 5.87
CA LEU A 118 -30.51 -28.37 6.60
C LEU A 118 -31.03 -27.58 7.80
N ALA A 119 -32.15 -26.88 7.65
CA ALA A 119 -32.78 -26.18 8.77
C ALA A 119 -33.17 -27.15 9.90
N LEU A 120 -33.68 -28.33 9.57
CA LEU A 120 -33.99 -29.38 10.54
C LEU A 120 -32.74 -30.00 11.18
N LYS A 121 -31.69 -30.25 10.38
CA LYS A 121 -30.41 -30.76 10.88
C LYS A 121 -29.76 -29.80 11.87
N GLN A 122 -29.73 -28.51 11.55
CA GLN A 122 -29.22 -27.47 12.45
C GLN A 122 -30.10 -27.33 13.69
N LEU A 123 -31.43 -27.41 13.53
CA LEU A 123 -32.36 -27.36 14.67
C LEU A 123 -32.17 -28.55 15.62
N LEU A 124 -31.85 -29.75 15.12
CA LEU A 124 -31.50 -30.90 15.95
C LEU A 124 -30.23 -30.64 16.76
N GLN A 125 -29.21 -30.02 16.18
CA GLN A 125 -27.98 -29.70 16.90
C GLN A 125 -28.22 -28.68 18.02
N VAL A 126 -29.05 -27.67 17.77
CA VAL A 126 -29.53 -26.75 18.82
C VAL A 126 -30.31 -27.52 19.90
N GLY A 127 -31.19 -28.46 19.52
CA GLY A 127 -31.93 -29.30 20.47
C GLY A 127 -31.02 -30.20 21.31
N ASN A 128 -30.01 -30.82 20.71
CA ASN A 128 -29.00 -31.63 21.38
C ASN A 128 -28.17 -30.80 22.37
N TRP A 129 -27.82 -29.57 21.98
CA TRP A 129 -27.11 -28.64 22.86
C TRP A 129 -27.96 -28.23 24.07
N VAL A 130 -29.25 -27.93 23.86
CA VAL A 130 -30.17 -27.62 24.96
C VAL A 130 -30.36 -28.83 25.90
N ASP A 131 -30.48 -30.04 25.37
CA ASP A 131 -30.57 -31.28 26.17
C ASP A 131 -29.27 -31.60 26.92
N TYR A 132 -28.11 -31.37 26.28
CA TYR A 132 -26.81 -31.49 26.92
C TYR A 132 -26.72 -30.59 28.16
N LEU A 133 -27.13 -29.33 28.04
CA LEU A 133 -27.07 -28.37 29.14
C LEU A 133 -28.15 -28.61 30.20
N TYR A 134 -29.39 -28.89 29.81
CA TYR A 134 -30.55 -28.78 30.70
C TYR A 134 -31.40 -30.05 30.83
N GLY A 135 -31.03 -31.16 30.19
CA GLY A 135 -31.77 -32.44 30.25
C GLY A 135 -31.47 -33.26 31.51
N GLU A 136 -32.39 -34.13 31.92
CA GLU A 136 -32.21 -35.07 33.04
C GLU A 136 -31.22 -36.21 32.67
N ASP A 137 -30.62 -36.87 33.67
CA ASP A 137 -29.52 -37.85 33.47
C ASP A 137 -30.00 -39.21 32.92
N ASP A 138 -31.25 -39.58 33.14
CA ASP A 138 -31.74 -40.94 32.88
C ASP A 138 -31.88 -41.28 31.37
N ASP A 139 -31.76 -40.30 30.45
CA ASP A 139 -32.01 -40.48 29.00
C ASP A 139 -31.03 -39.70 28.07
N TYR A 140 -29.90 -39.21 28.60
CA TYR A 140 -28.88 -38.48 27.82
C TYR A 140 -28.09 -39.41 26.89
N ALA A 141 -27.89 -38.99 25.65
CA ALA A 141 -27.02 -39.65 24.69
C ALA A 141 -25.91 -38.69 24.26
N GLU A 142 -24.65 -39.13 24.39
CA GLU A 142 -23.44 -38.35 24.08
C GLU A 142 -23.41 -37.86 22.62
N HIS A 143 -24.07 -38.58 21.70
CA HIS A 143 -24.21 -38.17 20.31
C HIS A 143 -25.52 -38.69 19.67
N ARG A 144 -26.42 -37.78 19.26
CA ARG A 144 -27.61 -38.12 18.44
C ARG A 144 -27.43 -37.60 17.02
N ALA A 145 -27.16 -38.52 16.08
CA ALA A 145 -27.04 -38.18 14.67
C ALA A 145 -28.42 -37.87 14.07
N PHE A 146 -28.45 -36.93 13.13
CA PHE A 146 -29.65 -36.67 12.34
C PHE A 146 -29.93 -37.84 11.40
N ASP A 147 -31.10 -38.46 11.53
CA ASP A 147 -31.56 -39.57 10.70
C ASP A 147 -32.60 -39.06 9.70
N GLU A 148 -32.17 -38.90 8.44
CA GLU A 148 -33.04 -38.47 7.34
C GLU A 148 -34.19 -39.44 7.06
N SER A 149 -34.06 -40.73 7.43
CA SER A 149 -35.10 -41.73 7.20
C SER A 149 -36.33 -41.55 8.10
N LEU A 150 -36.18 -40.80 9.20
CA LEU A 150 -37.26 -40.45 10.12
C LEU A 150 -38.03 -39.20 9.66
N VAL A 151 -37.51 -38.45 8.69
CA VAL A 151 -38.15 -37.24 8.16
C VAL A 151 -39.19 -37.63 7.11
N PRO A 152 -40.47 -37.27 7.28
CA PRO A 152 -41.52 -37.63 6.33
C PRO A 152 -41.27 -37.08 4.92
N ASN A 153 -41.27 -37.93 3.89
CA ASN A 153 -40.99 -37.54 2.51
C ASN A 153 -42.25 -36.97 1.82
N PRO A 154 -42.24 -35.76 1.24
CA PRO A 154 -43.39 -35.19 0.53
C PRO A 154 -43.85 -36.05 -0.66
N ASP A 155 -42.96 -36.83 -1.28
CA ASP A 155 -43.29 -37.70 -2.43
C ASP A 155 -44.11 -38.95 -2.05
N SER A 156 -44.22 -39.27 -0.75
CA SER A 156 -44.98 -40.41 -0.23
C SER A 156 -46.48 -40.13 -0.02
N VAL A 157 -46.94 -38.91 -0.30
CA VAL A 157 -48.33 -38.44 -0.15
C VAL A 157 -49.14 -38.54 -1.47
N SER A 158 -48.63 -39.28 -2.45
CA SER A 158 -49.24 -39.43 -3.78
C SER A 158 -50.50 -40.32 -3.85
N ASP A 159 -50.87 -41.00 -2.75
CA ASP A 159 -52.02 -41.92 -2.69
C ASP A 159 -53.17 -41.45 -1.77
N LEU A 160 -53.33 -40.14 -1.53
CA LEU A 160 -54.47 -39.62 -0.76
C LEU A 160 -55.56 -39.04 -1.65
N SER A 161 -56.81 -39.41 -1.36
CA SER A 161 -57.99 -39.08 -2.16
C SER A 161 -58.21 -37.56 -2.29
N HIS A 162 -58.87 -37.10 -3.35
CA HIS A 162 -59.15 -35.67 -3.58
C HIS A 162 -59.88 -35.01 -2.39
N THR A 163 -60.62 -35.79 -1.61
CA THR A 163 -61.30 -35.37 -0.38
C THR A 163 -60.33 -35.18 0.80
N GLU A 164 -59.23 -35.94 0.85
CA GLU A 164 -58.17 -35.80 1.86
C GLU A 164 -57.24 -34.63 1.54
N GLN A 165 -56.94 -34.38 0.27
CA GLN A 165 -56.20 -33.18 -0.16
C GLN A 165 -56.96 -31.88 0.16
N GLN A 166 -58.28 -31.85 -0.04
CA GLN A 166 -59.11 -30.70 0.36
C GLN A 166 -59.23 -30.55 1.88
N LYS A 167 -59.25 -31.66 2.62
CA LYS A 167 -59.18 -31.64 4.09
C LYS A 167 -57.82 -31.15 4.58
N LEU A 168 -56.72 -31.52 3.92
CA LEU A 168 -55.37 -31.06 4.24
C LEU A 168 -55.23 -29.56 3.96
N ALA A 169 -55.69 -29.06 2.81
CA ALA A 169 -55.71 -27.63 2.50
C ALA A 169 -56.62 -26.80 3.44
N ALA A 170 -57.74 -27.38 3.90
CA ALA A 170 -58.60 -26.76 4.90
C ALA A 170 -57.98 -26.80 6.31
N LEU A 171 -57.25 -27.86 6.64
CA LEU A 171 -56.47 -27.99 7.87
C LEU A 171 -55.28 -27.01 7.85
N GLU A 172 -54.61 -26.84 6.72
CA GLU A 172 -53.53 -25.87 6.46
C GLU A 172 -53.99 -24.43 6.66
N ARG A 173 -55.13 -24.04 6.07
CA ARG A 173 -55.71 -22.71 6.29
C ARG A 173 -56.15 -22.51 7.73
N LYS A 174 -56.59 -23.58 8.42
CA LYS A 174 -56.87 -23.54 9.85
C LYS A 174 -55.59 -23.41 10.66
N MET A 175 -54.53 -24.15 10.36
CA MET A 175 -53.27 -24.16 11.13
C MET A 175 -52.50 -22.85 10.98
N VAL A 176 -52.46 -22.25 9.79
CA VAL A 176 -51.87 -20.91 9.58
C VAL A 176 -52.69 -19.85 10.32
N LYS A 177 -54.03 -19.88 10.24
CA LYS A 177 -54.89 -19.00 11.06
C LYS A 177 -54.76 -19.25 12.56
N THR A 178 -54.50 -20.49 12.99
CA THR A 178 -54.34 -20.83 14.41
C THR A 178 -53.00 -20.33 14.93
N ALA A 179 -51.93 -20.41 14.13
CA ALA A 179 -50.63 -19.84 14.46
C ALA A 179 -50.67 -18.31 14.53
N ASP A 180 -51.34 -17.64 13.58
CA ASP A 180 -51.55 -16.19 13.62
C ASP A 180 -52.41 -15.76 14.82
N ASN A 181 -53.45 -16.54 15.15
CA ASN A 181 -54.29 -16.28 16.31
C ASN A 181 -53.57 -16.54 17.64
N MET A 182 -52.67 -17.53 17.71
CA MET A 182 -51.83 -17.78 18.90
C MET A 182 -50.81 -16.66 19.11
N LEU A 183 -50.21 -16.14 18.02
CA LEU A 183 -49.30 -15.00 18.07
C LEU A 183 -50.02 -13.69 18.43
N GLN A 184 -51.29 -13.54 18.03
CA GLN A 184 -52.14 -12.43 18.48
C GLN A 184 -52.61 -12.60 19.93
N GLN A 185 -52.93 -13.83 20.37
CA GLN A 185 -53.24 -14.13 21.76
C GLN A 185 -52.06 -13.89 22.69
N GLU A 186 -50.82 -14.16 22.28
CA GLU A 186 -49.62 -13.78 23.03
C GLU A 186 -49.46 -12.26 23.18
N LYS A 187 -49.81 -11.48 22.15
CA LYS A 187 -49.79 -10.01 22.23
C LYS A 187 -50.89 -9.46 23.14
N GLU A 188 -52.04 -10.11 23.19
CA GLU A 188 -53.13 -9.82 24.15
C GLU A 188 -52.74 -10.26 25.57
N LEU A 189 -52.12 -11.42 25.75
CA LEU A 189 -51.58 -11.91 27.02
C LEU A 189 -50.45 -11.01 27.56
N ALA A 190 -49.57 -10.50 26.70
CA ALA A 190 -48.54 -9.53 27.06
C ALA A 190 -49.12 -8.17 27.49
N LYS A 191 -50.23 -7.74 26.86
CA LYS A 191 -51.01 -6.55 27.27
C LYS A 191 -51.76 -6.77 28.59
N ILE A 192 -52.29 -7.97 28.81
CA ILE A 192 -52.93 -8.37 30.06
C ILE A 192 -51.87 -8.50 31.18
N GLN A 193 -50.66 -8.97 30.89
CA GLN A 193 -49.50 -9.03 31.81
C GLN A 193 -49.00 -7.63 32.21
N THR A 194 -49.03 -6.65 31.30
CA THR A 194 -48.73 -5.24 31.64
C THR A 194 -49.86 -4.60 32.45
N LYS A 195 -51.11 -5.03 32.28
CA LYS A 195 -52.27 -4.59 33.08
C LYS A 195 -52.30 -5.22 34.48
N LEU A 196 -51.82 -6.46 34.62
CA LEU A 196 -51.69 -7.20 35.89
C LEU A 196 -50.48 -6.80 36.73
N LYS A 197 -49.46 -6.14 36.14
CA LYS A 197 -48.37 -5.49 36.90
C LYS A 197 -48.84 -4.41 37.89
N LYS A 198 -50.11 -4.03 37.84
CA LYS A 198 -50.75 -3.07 38.76
C LYS A 198 -51.51 -3.72 39.94
N GLN A 199 -51.57 -5.05 40.03
CA GLN A 199 -52.11 -5.75 41.20
C GLN A 199 -50.99 -6.54 41.90
N SER A 200 -50.34 -5.85 42.84
CA SER A 200 -49.31 -6.38 43.72
C SER A 200 -49.91 -7.34 44.74
N GLN A 201 -49.53 -8.62 44.69
CA GLN A 201 -49.19 -9.50 45.85
C GLN A 201 -49.00 -10.97 45.44
N GLU A 202 -49.47 -11.41 44.26
CA GLU A 202 -49.20 -12.78 43.76
C GLU A 202 -47.85 -12.93 43.03
N LEU A 203 -47.18 -11.82 42.69
CA LEU A 203 -45.91 -11.83 41.94
C LEU A 203 -44.74 -12.40 42.76
N SER A 204 -44.63 -12.10 44.05
CA SER A 204 -43.43 -12.52 44.81
C SER A 204 -43.38 -14.03 45.05
N ALA A 205 -44.53 -14.73 45.03
CA ALA A 205 -44.57 -16.18 45.16
C ALA A 205 -44.16 -16.87 43.85
N LYS A 206 -44.59 -16.33 42.69
CA LYS A 206 -44.20 -16.84 41.37
C LYS A 206 -42.78 -16.44 40.96
N ASP A 207 -42.31 -15.26 41.35
CA ASP A 207 -40.92 -14.85 41.15
C ASP A 207 -39.97 -15.72 42.00
N ALA A 208 -40.37 -16.11 43.21
CA ALA A 208 -39.63 -17.06 44.03
C ALA A 208 -39.63 -18.48 43.43
N GLU A 209 -40.74 -18.92 42.83
CA GLU A 209 -40.84 -20.21 42.13
C GLU A 209 -39.98 -20.23 40.85
N ILE A 210 -39.98 -19.14 40.06
CA ILE A 210 -39.12 -18.97 38.88
C ILE A 210 -37.64 -18.91 39.28
N GLU A 211 -37.29 -18.20 40.35
CA GLU A 211 -35.93 -18.15 40.87
C GLU A 211 -35.46 -19.49 41.46
N ALA A 212 -36.37 -20.28 42.04
CA ALA A 212 -36.08 -21.65 42.48
C ALA A 212 -35.81 -22.58 41.28
N LEU A 213 -36.67 -22.53 40.25
CA LEU A 213 -36.50 -23.26 38.98
C LEU A 213 -35.20 -22.88 38.26
N ARG A 214 -34.84 -21.58 38.23
CA ARG A 214 -33.55 -21.10 37.68
C ARG A 214 -32.36 -21.66 38.43
N ARG A 215 -32.40 -21.68 39.77
CA ARG A 215 -31.33 -22.27 40.60
C ARG A 215 -31.20 -23.78 40.39
N GLU A 216 -32.32 -24.48 40.26
CA GLU A 216 -32.34 -25.92 40.01
C GLU A 216 -31.75 -26.26 38.63
N LEU A 217 -32.18 -25.55 37.58
CA LEU A 217 -31.64 -25.71 36.22
C LEU A 217 -30.18 -25.23 36.08
N ALA A 218 -29.75 -24.21 36.82
CA ALA A 218 -28.35 -23.77 36.84
C ALA A 218 -27.44 -24.81 37.54
N LYS A 219 -27.94 -25.45 38.61
CA LYS A 219 -27.27 -26.57 39.26
C LYS A 219 -27.18 -27.77 38.31
N GLN A 220 -28.25 -28.05 37.57
CA GLN A 220 -28.30 -29.10 36.54
C GLN A 220 -27.32 -28.82 35.39
N LYS A 221 -27.25 -27.57 34.88
CA LYS A 221 -26.25 -27.12 33.88
C LYS A 221 -24.82 -27.41 34.36
N SER A 222 -24.47 -26.96 35.57
CA SER A 222 -23.13 -27.18 36.14
C SER A 222 -22.82 -28.66 36.38
N GLN A 223 -23.79 -29.43 36.87
CA GLN A 223 -23.65 -30.87 37.05
C GLN A 223 -23.41 -31.55 35.70
N ASN A 224 -24.27 -31.33 34.71
CA ASN A 224 -24.19 -31.90 33.36
C ASN A 224 -22.85 -31.58 32.68
N GLN A 225 -22.39 -30.33 32.74
CA GLN A 225 -21.10 -29.91 32.17
C GLN A 225 -19.88 -30.58 32.83
N SER A 226 -19.98 -30.99 34.10
CA SER A 226 -18.87 -31.65 34.81
C SER A 226 -18.67 -33.13 34.45
N HIS A 227 -19.69 -33.81 33.92
CA HIS A 227 -19.63 -35.26 33.67
C HIS A 227 -20.10 -35.69 32.26
N ARG A 228 -20.66 -34.79 31.45
CA ARG A 228 -21.01 -35.02 30.04
C ARG A 228 -19.97 -34.39 29.12
N ARG A 229 -19.82 -34.91 27.91
CA ARG A 229 -18.97 -34.32 26.86
C ARG A 229 -19.83 -33.84 25.71
N TYR A 230 -19.64 -32.59 25.31
CA TYR A 230 -20.22 -32.04 24.09
C TYR A 230 -19.13 -31.86 23.04
N SER A 231 -19.32 -32.43 21.86
CA SER A 231 -18.43 -32.28 20.72
C SER A 231 -19.24 -31.76 19.55
N LEU A 232 -18.79 -30.66 18.97
CA LEU A 232 -19.32 -30.17 17.70
C LEU A 232 -18.51 -30.67 16.53
N ASP A 233 -19.23 -30.87 15.44
CA ASP A 233 -18.62 -31.16 14.17
C ASP A 233 -17.90 -29.90 13.66
N LYS A 234 -16.56 -29.91 13.71
CA LYS A 234 -15.71 -28.91 13.04
C LYS A 234 -16.19 -28.72 11.60
N ALA A 235 -16.21 -27.46 11.13
CA ALA A 235 -16.61 -27.12 9.77
C ALA A 235 -15.99 -28.10 8.75
N THR A 236 -16.86 -28.95 8.21
CA THR A 236 -16.53 -29.96 7.22
C THR A 236 -16.06 -29.29 5.95
N GLU A 237 -15.46 -30.07 5.05
CA GLU A 237 -15.07 -29.56 3.74
C GLU A 237 -16.30 -29.05 2.97
N ALA A 238 -17.43 -29.74 3.14
CA ALA A 238 -18.72 -29.34 2.58
C ALA A 238 -19.21 -27.98 3.12
N GLU A 239 -19.03 -27.70 4.41
CA GLU A 239 -19.38 -26.40 5.00
C GLU A 239 -18.42 -25.30 4.55
N THR A 240 -17.11 -25.59 4.46
CA THR A 240 -16.12 -24.66 3.91
C THR A 240 -16.46 -24.27 2.48
N ARG A 241 -16.81 -25.26 1.65
CA ARG A 241 -17.27 -25.08 0.28
C ARG A 241 -18.50 -24.19 0.21
N LYS A 242 -19.54 -24.56 0.95
CA LYS A 242 -20.84 -23.88 0.92
C LYS A 242 -20.81 -22.43 1.43
N TYR A 243 -20.07 -22.15 2.49
CA TYR A 243 -20.14 -20.86 3.18
C TYR A 243 -19.04 -19.89 2.78
N LEU A 244 -17.90 -20.37 2.27
CA LEU A 244 -16.77 -19.50 1.92
C LEU A 244 -16.47 -19.53 0.42
N ILE A 245 -16.32 -20.74 -0.15
CA ILE A 245 -15.88 -20.88 -1.55
C ILE A 245 -17.01 -20.53 -2.52
N ASP A 246 -18.23 -21.02 -2.29
CA ASP A 246 -19.41 -20.72 -3.11
C ASP A 246 -19.71 -19.21 -3.13
N GLU A 247 -19.60 -18.55 -1.97
CA GLU A 247 -19.81 -17.10 -1.85
C GLU A 247 -18.72 -16.32 -2.62
N ALA A 248 -17.44 -16.68 -2.44
CA ALA A 248 -16.33 -16.06 -3.15
C ALA A 248 -16.41 -16.26 -4.67
N LEU A 249 -16.91 -17.42 -5.14
CA LEU A 249 -17.15 -17.70 -6.56
C LEU A 249 -18.34 -16.88 -7.09
N ALA A 250 -19.41 -16.77 -6.33
CA ALA A 250 -20.58 -15.98 -6.69
C ALA A 250 -20.29 -14.48 -6.78
N GLU A 251 -19.46 -13.93 -5.88
CA GLU A 251 -19.04 -12.52 -5.88
C GLU A 251 -18.34 -12.11 -7.20
N VAL A 252 -17.69 -13.05 -7.90
CA VAL A 252 -16.98 -12.80 -9.17
C VAL A 252 -17.71 -13.36 -10.39
N GLY A 253 -19.00 -13.72 -10.25
CA GLY A 253 -19.90 -14.05 -11.35
C GLY A 253 -19.99 -15.53 -11.74
N TRP A 254 -19.60 -16.45 -10.85
CA TRP A 254 -19.83 -17.89 -11.05
C TRP A 254 -21.13 -18.34 -10.40
N HIS A 255 -21.96 -19.04 -11.16
CA HIS A 255 -23.29 -19.47 -10.73
C HIS A 255 -23.56 -20.91 -11.13
N PHE A 256 -24.11 -21.68 -10.18
CA PHE A 256 -24.54 -23.06 -10.38
C PHE A 256 -25.52 -23.19 -11.55
N GLY A 257 -25.33 -24.22 -12.38
CA GLY A 257 -26.22 -24.53 -13.51
C GLY A 257 -26.14 -23.53 -14.67
N LYS A 258 -25.24 -22.53 -14.60
CA LYS A 258 -24.98 -21.57 -15.68
C LYS A 258 -23.58 -21.74 -16.25
N ASN A 259 -22.57 -21.48 -15.42
CA ASN A 259 -21.15 -21.48 -15.82
C ASN A 259 -20.26 -22.21 -14.80
N MET A 260 -20.85 -22.87 -13.81
CA MET A 260 -20.14 -23.64 -12.79
C MET A 260 -20.92 -24.93 -12.46
N GLU A 261 -20.18 -26.02 -12.30
CA GLU A 261 -20.67 -27.30 -11.79
C GLU A 261 -19.80 -27.77 -10.62
N VAL A 262 -20.36 -28.65 -9.79
CA VAL A 262 -19.71 -29.25 -8.61
C VAL A 262 -19.77 -30.76 -8.68
N GLU A 263 -18.84 -31.43 -7.99
CA GLU A 263 -18.74 -32.90 -7.98
C GLU A 263 -18.69 -33.49 -9.40
N VAL A 264 -17.89 -32.87 -10.27
CA VAL A 264 -17.83 -33.26 -11.69
C VAL A 264 -17.05 -34.57 -11.82
N PRO A 265 -17.65 -35.65 -12.32
CA PRO A 265 -16.99 -36.94 -12.43
C PRO A 265 -15.90 -36.88 -13.52
N VAL A 266 -14.74 -37.44 -13.20
CA VAL A 266 -13.61 -37.58 -14.13
C VAL A 266 -13.09 -39.01 -14.18
N GLN A 267 -12.57 -39.41 -15.33
CA GLN A 267 -11.97 -40.73 -15.56
C GLN A 267 -10.49 -40.59 -15.92
N GLY A 268 -9.69 -41.58 -15.52
CA GLY A 268 -8.25 -41.61 -15.77
C GLY A 268 -7.38 -41.16 -14.59
N MET A 269 -7.95 -41.11 -13.39
CA MET A 269 -7.21 -40.91 -12.14
C MET A 269 -6.29 -42.11 -11.86
N PRO A 270 -5.15 -41.91 -11.16
CA PRO A 270 -4.28 -43.01 -10.74
C PRO A 270 -5.02 -44.00 -9.83
N ILE A 271 -4.88 -45.29 -10.11
CA ILE A 271 -5.45 -46.36 -9.27
C ILE A 271 -4.81 -46.28 -7.88
N SER A 272 -5.65 -46.08 -6.87
CA SER A 272 -5.27 -45.94 -5.47
C SER A 272 -6.40 -46.39 -4.55
N GLU A 273 -6.18 -46.47 -3.24
CA GLU A 273 -7.26 -46.74 -2.27
C GLU A 273 -8.40 -45.71 -2.40
N ARG A 274 -8.09 -44.46 -2.73
CA ARG A 274 -9.07 -43.38 -2.92
C ARG A 274 -9.74 -43.41 -4.29
N SER A 275 -9.11 -44.02 -5.30
CA SER A 275 -9.66 -44.19 -6.65
C SER A 275 -9.41 -45.60 -7.17
N PRO A 276 -10.12 -46.63 -6.66
CA PRO A 276 -9.83 -48.03 -7.00
C PRO A 276 -10.09 -48.37 -8.48
N LYS A 277 -11.00 -47.61 -9.12
CA LYS A 277 -11.41 -47.78 -10.52
C LYS A 277 -10.82 -46.71 -11.45
N GLY A 278 -9.95 -45.83 -10.95
CA GLY A 278 -9.41 -44.71 -11.72
C GLY A 278 -10.43 -43.60 -12.02
N ASN A 279 -11.49 -43.49 -11.21
CA ASN A 279 -12.50 -42.42 -11.28
C ASN A 279 -12.29 -41.40 -10.15
N GLY A 280 -12.57 -40.12 -10.40
CA GLY A 280 -12.51 -39.05 -9.40
C GLY A 280 -13.66 -38.06 -9.55
N TYR A 281 -13.72 -37.08 -8.64
CA TYR A 281 -14.73 -36.01 -8.64
C TYR A 281 -14.05 -34.68 -8.36
N CYS A 282 -14.12 -33.76 -9.32
CA CYS A 282 -13.64 -32.40 -9.13
C CYS A 282 -14.61 -31.63 -8.24
N ASP A 283 -14.12 -30.92 -7.21
CA ASP A 283 -14.99 -30.14 -6.33
C ASP A 283 -15.78 -29.09 -7.11
N TYR A 284 -15.11 -28.34 -7.99
CA TYR A 284 -15.73 -27.41 -8.92
C TYR A 284 -15.05 -27.43 -10.29
N VAL A 285 -15.86 -27.27 -11.34
CA VAL A 285 -15.39 -26.97 -12.69
C VAL A 285 -16.09 -25.70 -13.18
N LEU A 286 -15.28 -24.75 -13.63
CA LEU A 286 -15.69 -23.44 -14.12
C LEU A 286 -15.63 -23.46 -15.64
N TYR A 287 -16.74 -23.17 -16.33
CA TYR A 287 -16.88 -23.33 -17.78
C TYR A 287 -16.97 -21.98 -18.51
N ASP A 288 -16.59 -21.95 -19.79
CA ASP A 288 -16.93 -20.86 -20.69
C ASP A 288 -18.34 -21.01 -21.30
N ASP A 289 -18.72 -20.06 -22.17
CA ASP A 289 -20.04 -20.06 -22.82
C ASP A 289 -20.24 -21.23 -23.79
N ALA A 290 -19.15 -21.89 -24.22
CA ALA A 290 -19.17 -23.09 -25.05
C ALA A 290 -19.13 -24.38 -24.20
N HIS A 291 -19.27 -24.26 -22.88
CA HIS A 291 -19.23 -25.37 -21.93
C HIS A 291 -17.91 -26.16 -21.95
N VAL A 292 -16.80 -25.47 -22.24
CA VAL A 292 -15.44 -26.03 -22.12
C VAL A 292 -14.82 -25.56 -20.79
N PRO A 293 -14.13 -26.42 -20.02
CA PRO A 293 -13.52 -26.04 -18.75
C PRO A 293 -12.49 -24.92 -18.89
N LEU A 294 -12.67 -23.81 -18.16
CA LEU A 294 -11.72 -22.73 -17.97
C LEU A 294 -10.85 -22.97 -16.74
N ALA A 295 -11.42 -23.46 -15.64
CA ALA A 295 -10.66 -23.77 -14.45
C ALA A 295 -11.26 -24.92 -13.65
N VAL A 296 -10.41 -25.57 -12.86
CA VAL A 296 -10.79 -26.51 -11.81
C VAL A 296 -10.46 -25.87 -10.47
N VAL A 297 -11.39 -25.94 -9.52
CA VAL A 297 -11.16 -25.50 -8.14
C VAL A 297 -11.13 -26.73 -7.26
N GLU A 298 -10.04 -26.87 -6.50
CA GLU A 298 -9.89 -27.89 -5.46
C GLU A 298 -10.10 -27.24 -4.10
N ALA A 299 -11.03 -27.79 -3.32
CA ALA A 299 -11.37 -27.31 -2.00
C ALA A 299 -10.65 -28.11 -0.91
N LYS A 300 -10.42 -27.47 0.22
CA LYS A 300 -10.00 -28.10 1.47
C LYS A 300 -10.75 -27.51 2.64
N ARG A 301 -10.78 -28.22 3.76
CA ARG A 301 -11.24 -27.68 5.05
C ARG A 301 -10.43 -26.44 5.44
N THR A 302 -11.08 -25.45 6.07
CA THR A 302 -10.45 -24.20 6.57
C THR A 302 -9.21 -24.42 7.43
N SER A 303 -9.15 -25.54 8.16
CA SER A 303 -8.03 -25.91 9.05
C SER A 303 -6.83 -26.55 8.34
N VAL A 304 -6.94 -26.84 7.05
CA VAL A 304 -5.93 -27.53 6.25
C VAL A 304 -5.28 -26.55 5.26
N GLY A 305 -3.98 -26.71 5.02
CA GLY A 305 -3.28 -25.91 4.02
C GLY A 305 -3.78 -26.23 2.60
N VAL A 306 -3.93 -25.20 1.76
CA VAL A 306 -4.37 -25.38 0.37
C VAL A 306 -3.45 -26.28 -0.46
N GLU A 307 -2.19 -26.41 -0.03
CA GLU A 307 -1.15 -27.17 -0.75
C GLU A 307 -1.39 -28.68 -0.76
N ASP A 308 -2.13 -29.19 0.23
CA ASP A 308 -2.48 -30.61 0.34
C ASP A 308 -3.35 -31.07 -0.84
N GLY A 309 -4.10 -30.15 -1.47
CA GLY A 309 -4.91 -30.42 -2.66
C GLY A 309 -4.16 -30.34 -3.99
N SER A 310 -2.90 -29.88 -4.00
CA SER A 310 -2.23 -29.47 -5.23
C SER A 310 -1.98 -30.60 -6.24
N VAL A 311 -1.63 -31.80 -5.76
CA VAL A 311 -1.45 -32.98 -6.62
C VAL A 311 -2.80 -33.44 -7.19
N GLN A 312 -3.83 -33.44 -6.34
CA GLN A 312 -5.19 -33.83 -6.72
C GLN A 312 -5.76 -32.92 -7.81
N ALA A 313 -5.64 -31.61 -7.63
CA ALA A 313 -6.10 -30.61 -8.60
C ALA A 313 -5.40 -30.75 -9.97
N ARG A 314 -4.11 -31.10 -9.98
CA ARG A 314 -3.37 -31.37 -11.23
C ARG A 314 -3.88 -32.61 -11.95
N LEU A 315 -4.13 -33.69 -11.21
CA LEU A 315 -4.69 -34.92 -11.78
C LEU A 315 -6.09 -34.68 -12.35
N TYR A 316 -6.90 -33.85 -11.69
CA TYR A 316 -8.19 -33.40 -12.22
C TYR A 316 -8.04 -32.58 -13.50
N ALA A 317 -7.08 -31.65 -13.55
CA ALA A 317 -6.77 -30.91 -14.78
C ALA A 317 -6.33 -31.85 -15.92
N ASP A 318 -5.51 -32.87 -15.65
CA ASP A 318 -5.08 -33.87 -16.64
C ASP A 318 -6.28 -34.67 -17.19
N CYS A 319 -7.23 -35.04 -16.33
CA CYS A 319 -8.42 -35.78 -16.76
C CYS A 319 -9.36 -34.90 -17.61
N LEU A 320 -9.60 -33.67 -17.18
CA LEU A 320 -10.41 -32.71 -17.92
C LEU A 320 -9.78 -32.33 -19.27
N GLU A 321 -8.45 -32.23 -19.33
CA GLU A 321 -7.73 -32.00 -20.59
C GLU A 321 -7.95 -33.14 -21.59
N LYS A 322 -7.87 -34.40 -21.14
CA LYS A 322 -8.15 -35.56 -21.99
C LYS A 322 -9.59 -35.59 -22.50
N GLN A 323 -10.54 -35.16 -21.67
CA GLN A 323 -11.97 -35.19 -22.00
C GLN A 323 -12.39 -34.05 -22.92
N TYR A 324 -11.90 -32.83 -22.69
CA TYR A 324 -12.36 -31.62 -23.37
C TYR A 324 -11.33 -31.05 -24.36
N GLY A 325 -10.12 -31.62 -24.44
CA GLY A 325 -9.04 -31.15 -25.32
C GLY A 325 -8.42 -29.82 -24.90
N ARG A 326 -8.73 -29.31 -23.70
CA ARG A 326 -8.19 -28.06 -23.16
C ARG A 326 -7.81 -28.24 -21.70
N ARG A 327 -6.56 -27.94 -21.36
CA ARG A 327 -6.10 -27.92 -19.97
C ARG A 327 -6.77 -26.79 -19.19
N PRO A 328 -7.53 -27.04 -18.12
CA PRO A 328 -8.07 -25.96 -17.28
C PRO A 328 -6.96 -25.28 -16.46
N ILE A 329 -7.20 -24.05 -16.00
CA ILE A 329 -6.39 -23.39 -14.96
C ILE A 329 -6.68 -24.07 -13.61
N ILE A 330 -5.68 -24.17 -12.73
CA ILE A 330 -5.84 -24.78 -11.41
C ILE A 330 -5.99 -23.69 -10.34
N LEU A 331 -7.04 -23.81 -9.54
CA LEU A 331 -7.31 -22.94 -8.39
C LEU A 331 -7.43 -23.80 -7.13
N LEU A 332 -6.79 -23.40 -6.03
CA LEU A 332 -6.88 -24.10 -4.74
C LEU A 332 -7.44 -23.15 -3.70
N SER A 333 -8.35 -23.62 -2.84
CA SER A 333 -8.85 -22.81 -1.73
C SER A 333 -9.30 -23.63 -0.52
N ASN A 334 -9.15 -23.03 0.66
CA ASN A 334 -9.75 -23.50 1.91
C ASN A 334 -10.74 -22.47 2.48
N GLY A 335 -11.25 -21.56 1.63
CA GLY A 335 -12.15 -20.47 2.00
C GLY A 335 -11.46 -19.20 2.49
N TYR A 336 -10.24 -19.28 3.04
CA TYR A 336 -9.48 -18.10 3.46
C TYR A 336 -8.26 -17.80 2.58
N GLU A 337 -7.63 -18.85 2.06
CA GLU A 337 -6.50 -18.73 1.14
C GLU A 337 -6.94 -19.12 -0.28
N PHE A 338 -6.36 -18.44 -1.26
CA PHE A 338 -6.58 -18.72 -2.68
C PHE A 338 -5.23 -18.86 -3.37
N CYS A 339 -5.03 -19.95 -4.10
CA CYS A 339 -3.83 -20.15 -4.92
C CYS A 339 -4.20 -20.33 -6.38
N TYR A 340 -3.38 -19.75 -7.24
CA TYR A 340 -3.47 -19.88 -8.69
C TYR A 340 -2.26 -20.65 -9.22
N LEU A 341 -2.52 -21.58 -10.13
CA LEU A 341 -1.50 -22.30 -10.88
C LEU A 341 -1.90 -22.41 -12.35
N ASP A 342 -0.99 -21.99 -13.22
CA ASP A 342 -1.04 -22.26 -14.66
C ASP A 342 0.22 -23.05 -15.03
N ASP A 343 0.12 -24.37 -14.85
CA ASP A 343 1.22 -25.30 -15.05
C ASP A 343 1.58 -25.49 -16.53
N LEU A 344 0.62 -25.33 -17.45
CA LEU A 344 0.87 -25.37 -18.89
C LEU A 344 1.82 -24.27 -19.35
N SER A 345 1.64 -23.07 -18.80
CA SER A 345 2.50 -21.90 -19.09
C SER A 345 3.86 -21.96 -18.38
N GLY A 346 4.09 -22.96 -17.53
CA GLY A 346 5.32 -23.13 -16.76
C GLY A 346 5.51 -22.13 -15.62
N TYR A 347 4.45 -21.44 -15.16
CA TYR A 347 4.55 -20.54 -14.02
C TYR A 347 4.50 -21.30 -12.70
N PRO A 348 5.27 -20.88 -11.67
CA PRO A 348 5.11 -21.41 -10.33
C PRO A 348 3.73 -21.04 -9.78
N ARG A 349 3.23 -21.90 -8.88
CA ARG A 349 2.04 -21.61 -8.07
C ARG A 349 2.28 -20.35 -7.25
N ARG A 350 1.22 -19.56 -7.07
CA ARG A 350 1.26 -18.35 -6.25
C ARG A 350 -0.04 -18.10 -5.52
N LYS A 351 0.04 -17.41 -4.38
CA LYS A 351 -1.13 -16.90 -3.66
C LYS A 351 -1.76 -15.74 -4.44
N VAL A 352 -3.08 -15.67 -4.40
CA VAL A 352 -3.88 -14.59 -4.99
C VAL A 352 -4.92 -14.14 -3.95
N SER A 353 -5.46 -12.93 -4.09
CA SER A 353 -6.39 -12.37 -3.10
C SER A 353 -7.82 -12.91 -3.19
N GLY A 354 -8.17 -13.61 -4.28
CA GLY A 354 -9.50 -14.19 -4.51
C GLY A 354 -9.60 -14.87 -5.87
N PHE A 355 -10.81 -15.33 -6.20
CA PHE A 355 -11.10 -15.94 -7.50
C PHE A 355 -11.15 -14.90 -8.63
N PHE A 356 -11.06 -15.42 -9.86
CA PHE A 356 -11.10 -14.63 -11.09
C PHE A 356 -12.49 -14.72 -11.74
N THR A 357 -12.90 -13.64 -12.39
CA THR A 357 -14.13 -13.60 -13.19
C THR A 357 -14.01 -14.49 -14.45
N PRO A 358 -15.13 -14.89 -15.08
CA PRO A 358 -15.10 -15.63 -16.34
C PRO A 358 -14.24 -14.97 -17.44
N GLU A 359 -14.34 -13.65 -17.61
CA GLU A 359 -13.57 -12.94 -18.64
C GLU A 359 -12.07 -12.89 -18.32
N GLU A 360 -11.70 -12.77 -17.05
CA GLU A 360 -10.29 -12.81 -16.63
C GLU A 360 -9.66 -14.19 -16.88
N LEU A 361 -10.38 -15.28 -16.61
CA LEU A 361 -9.90 -16.64 -16.91
C LEU A 361 -9.80 -16.89 -18.43
N ARG A 362 -10.78 -16.42 -19.22
CA ARG A 362 -10.72 -16.50 -20.70
C ARG A 362 -9.52 -15.74 -21.24
N ARG A 363 -9.28 -14.52 -20.74
CA ARG A 363 -8.11 -13.76 -21.12
C ARG A 363 -6.83 -14.52 -20.79
N ARG A 364 -6.70 -15.09 -19.59
CA ARG A 364 -5.53 -15.90 -19.21
C ARG A 364 -5.35 -17.13 -20.11
N MET A 365 -6.44 -17.78 -20.51
CA MET A 365 -6.40 -18.86 -21.51
C MET A 365 -5.85 -18.38 -22.86
N ARG A 366 -6.29 -17.22 -23.36
CA ARG A 366 -5.75 -16.62 -24.59
C ARG A 366 -4.24 -16.34 -24.46
N GLN A 367 -3.82 -15.82 -23.31
CA GLN A 367 -2.42 -15.49 -23.00
C GLN A 367 -1.49 -16.71 -22.94
N ARG A 368 -1.98 -17.96 -22.99
CA ARG A 368 -1.12 -19.15 -23.10
C ARG A 368 -0.45 -19.28 -24.46
N ASN A 369 -1.07 -18.72 -25.50
CA ASN A 369 -0.57 -18.73 -26.88
C ASN A 369 0.18 -17.44 -27.25
N ARG A 370 0.57 -16.65 -26.25
CA ARG A 370 1.28 -15.39 -26.47
C ARG A 370 2.68 -15.63 -27.06
N GLN A 371 3.13 -14.67 -27.84
CA GLN A 371 4.47 -14.70 -28.44
C GLN A 371 5.51 -14.34 -27.38
N PRO A 372 6.74 -14.88 -27.41
CA PRO A 372 7.82 -14.43 -26.53
C PRO A 372 8.00 -12.91 -26.63
N LEU A 373 8.15 -12.23 -25.51
CA LEU A 373 8.18 -10.78 -25.47
C LEU A 373 9.42 -10.25 -26.21
N THR A 374 10.53 -10.98 -26.14
CA THR A 374 11.79 -10.74 -26.87
C THR A 374 11.65 -10.83 -28.40
N SER A 375 10.58 -11.43 -28.92
CA SER A 375 10.33 -11.49 -30.38
C SER A 375 9.71 -10.22 -30.95
N VAL A 376 9.28 -9.28 -30.08
CA VAL A 376 8.56 -8.07 -30.48
C VAL A 376 9.47 -6.86 -30.35
N HIS A 377 9.78 -6.22 -31.48
CA HIS A 377 10.62 -5.03 -31.49
C HIS A 377 9.94 -3.83 -30.84
N PRO A 378 10.63 -3.11 -29.93
CA PRO A 378 10.17 -1.82 -29.44
C PRO A 378 10.13 -0.79 -30.57
N LYS A 379 9.09 0.04 -30.60
CA LYS A 379 8.98 1.13 -31.57
C LYS A 379 9.91 2.29 -31.17
N SER A 380 10.84 2.65 -32.05
CA SER A 380 11.81 3.75 -31.81
C SER A 380 11.15 5.12 -31.62
N GLU A 381 9.99 5.33 -32.25
CA GLU A 381 9.13 6.51 -32.06
C GLU A 381 8.58 6.63 -30.62
N ILE A 382 8.48 5.52 -29.88
CA ILE A 382 8.11 5.51 -28.46
C ILE A 382 9.35 5.65 -27.59
N ALA A 383 10.34 4.77 -27.78
CA ALA A 383 11.55 4.70 -26.97
C ALA A 383 12.74 4.34 -27.86
N GLY A 384 13.43 5.35 -28.38
CA GLY A 384 14.46 5.17 -29.43
C GLY A 384 15.91 5.31 -28.97
N ARG A 385 16.15 5.73 -27.71
CA ARG A 385 17.52 5.85 -27.20
C ARG A 385 18.07 4.46 -26.87
N PRO A 386 19.36 4.17 -27.10
CA PRO A 386 19.93 2.84 -26.86
C PRO A 386 19.68 2.31 -25.44
N TYR A 387 19.77 3.17 -24.42
CA TYR A 387 19.47 2.76 -23.05
C TYR A 387 18.00 2.51 -22.74
N GLN A 388 17.10 3.14 -23.49
CA GLN A 388 15.66 2.85 -23.35
C GLN A 388 15.34 1.51 -23.99
N LEU A 389 15.92 1.21 -25.16
CA LEU A 389 15.79 -0.09 -25.82
C LEU A 389 16.34 -1.21 -24.95
N HIS A 390 17.52 -0.99 -24.34
CA HIS A 390 18.13 -1.92 -23.40
C HIS A 390 17.20 -2.21 -22.22
N ALA A 391 16.67 -1.18 -21.56
CA ALA A 391 15.74 -1.35 -20.44
C ALA A 391 14.49 -2.15 -20.82
N ILE A 392 13.94 -1.90 -22.02
CA ILE A 392 12.77 -2.63 -22.54
C ILE A 392 13.12 -4.10 -22.80
N GLN A 393 14.29 -4.36 -23.39
CA GLN A 393 14.79 -5.71 -23.67
C GLN A 393 15.08 -6.50 -22.40
N SER A 394 15.69 -5.88 -21.38
CA SER A 394 15.93 -6.51 -20.06
C SER A 394 14.63 -6.98 -19.41
N VAL A 395 13.57 -6.17 -19.49
CA VAL A 395 12.23 -6.55 -19.01
C VAL A 395 11.63 -7.67 -19.86
N ALA A 396 11.81 -7.63 -21.19
CA ALA A 396 11.33 -8.68 -22.08
C ALA A 396 11.96 -10.04 -21.78
N GLU A 397 13.29 -10.09 -21.60
CA GLU A 397 14.03 -11.30 -21.25
C GLU A 397 13.65 -11.83 -19.86
N ALA A 398 13.49 -10.94 -18.88
CA ALA A 398 13.04 -11.32 -17.55
C ALA A 398 11.62 -11.91 -17.57
N ALA A 399 10.70 -11.28 -18.31
CA ALA A 399 9.32 -11.75 -18.46
C ALA A 399 9.25 -13.13 -19.13
N ASP A 400 10.02 -13.35 -20.20
CA ASP A 400 10.12 -14.64 -20.89
C ASP A 400 10.66 -15.75 -19.95
N LYS A 401 11.56 -15.40 -19.02
CA LYS A 401 12.03 -16.26 -17.90
C LYS A 401 11.03 -16.41 -16.75
N LYS A 402 9.77 -15.99 -16.93
CA LYS A 402 8.67 -16.08 -15.97
C LYS A 402 8.84 -15.19 -14.73
N ILE A 403 9.78 -14.24 -14.74
CA ILE A 403 9.87 -13.20 -13.72
C ILE A 403 8.69 -12.24 -13.90
N ARG A 404 8.07 -11.81 -12.79
CA ARG A 404 6.85 -10.97 -12.81
C ARG A 404 7.03 -9.60 -12.19
N LYS A 405 8.18 -9.35 -11.57
CA LYS A 405 8.49 -8.10 -10.86
C LYS A 405 9.78 -7.54 -11.46
N PHE A 406 9.72 -6.29 -11.88
CA PHE A 406 10.79 -5.61 -12.59
C PHE A 406 11.07 -4.27 -11.91
N LEU A 407 12.35 -3.88 -11.84
CA LEU A 407 12.77 -2.58 -11.31
C LEU A 407 13.72 -1.93 -12.30
N ILE A 408 13.34 -0.75 -12.80
CA ILE A 408 14.20 0.07 -13.65
C ILE A 408 14.65 1.29 -12.85
N VAL A 409 15.97 1.41 -12.71
CA VAL A 409 16.62 2.55 -12.05
C VAL A 409 17.13 3.50 -13.13
N GLN A 410 16.56 4.69 -13.21
CA GLN A 410 16.85 5.66 -14.25
C GLN A 410 16.91 7.07 -13.69
N ALA A 411 18.00 7.78 -13.99
CA ALA A 411 18.16 9.19 -13.62
C ALA A 411 16.95 10.03 -14.06
N THR A 412 16.65 11.08 -13.31
CA THR A 412 15.57 12.03 -13.66
C THR A 412 15.88 12.71 -14.99
N GLY A 413 14.86 12.87 -15.85
CA GLY A 413 15.02 13.47 -17.18
C GLY A 413 15.42 12.50 -18.32
N THR A 414 15.71 11.22 -18.04
CA THR A 414 16.11 10.23 -19.06
C THR A 414 14.93 9.56 -19.80
N GLY A 415 13.69 9.92 -19.47
CA GLY A 415 12.50 9.45 -20.17
C GLY A 415 11.86 8.16 -19.61
N LYS A 416 11.85 7.97 -18.29
CA LYS A 416 11.17 6.85 -17.60
C LYS A 416 9.74 6.57 -18.11
N THR A 417 8.95 7.62 -18.33
CA THR A 417 7.57 7.50 -18.86
C THR A 417 7.55 6.93 -20.29
N ARG A 418 8.56 7.22 -21.12
CA ARG A 418 8.69 6.66 -22.47
C ARG A 418 9.10 5.20 -22.44
N VAL A 419 10.01 4.82 -21.54
CA VAL A 419 10.39 3.42 -21.31
C VAL A 419 9.19 2.60 -20.87
N SER A 420 8.41 3.10 -19.91
CA SER A 420 7.21 2.40 -19.44
C SER A 420 6.13 2.29 -20.52
N ALA A 421 5.97 3.31 -21.36
CA ALA A 421 5.11 3.25 -22.54
C ALA A 421 5.63 2.23 -23.56
N GLY A 422 6.94 2.16 -23.80
CA GLY A 422 7.56 1.15 -24.68
C GLY A 422 7.31 -0.28 -24.20
N ILE A 423 7.48 -0.53 -22.90
CA ILE A 423 7.14 -1.82 -22.27
C ILE A 423 5.65 -2.12 -22.41
N SER A 424 4.79 -1.13 -22.17
CA SER A 424 3.34 -1.27 -22.33
C SER A 424 2.96 -1.64 -23.76
N ASP A 425 3.56 -0.99 -24.77
CA ASP A 425 3.32 -1.26 -26.19
C ASP A 425 3.68 -2.69 -26.56
N ILE A 426 4.88 -3.17 -26.21
CA ILE A 426 5.29 -4.54 -26.53
C ILE A 426 4.42 -5.56 -25.80
N MET A 427 4.04 -5.32 -24.54
CA MET A 427 3.19 -6.23 -23.78
C MET A 427 1.75 -6.29 -24.31
N LEU A 428 1.20 -5.16 -24.78
CA LEU A 428 -0.13 -5.11 -25.38
C LEU A 428 -0.15 -5.81 -26.75
N ARG A 429 0.87 -5.59 -27.60
CA ARG A 429 0.94 -6.19 -28.95
C ARG A 429 1.26 -7.68 -28.96
N SER A 430 1.84 -8.20 -27.88
CA SER A 430 2.23 -9.60 -27.74
C SER A 430 1.25 -10.43 -26.89
N ASP A 431 0.11 -9.87 -26.50
CA ASP A 431 -0.86 -10.50 -25.58
C ASP A 431 -0.26 -10.90 -24.21
N TRP A 432 0.78 -10.20 -23.73
CA TRP A 432 1.25 -10.33 -22.35
C TRP A 432 0.42 -9.51 -21.36
N ALA A 433 -0.13 -8.40 -21.82
CA ALA A 433 -1.04 -7.56 -21.06
C ALA A 433 -2.25 -7.15 -21.89
N TYR A 434 -3.41 -7.10 -21.25
CA TYR A 434 -4.65 -6.59 -21.81
C TYR A 434 -5.08 -5.30 -21.09
N ARG A 435 -4.92 -5.24 -19.76
CA ARG A 435 -5.22 -4.05 -18.93
C ARG A 435 -4.01 -3.64 -18.11
N ILE A 436 -3.69 -2.34 -18.16
CA ILE A 436 -2.54 -1.75 -17.50
C ILE A 436 -3.00 -0.69 -16.49
N LEU A 437 -2.40 -0.70 -15.30
CA LEU A 437 -2.56 0.34 -14.29
C LEU A 437 -1.25 1.11 -14.14
N PHE A 438 -1.30 2.42 -14.32
CA PHE A 438 -0.21 3.33 -14.01
C PHE A 438 -0.50 4.07 -12.69
N LEU A 439 0.38 3.90 -11.70
CA LEU A 439 0.29 4.52 -10.39
C LEU A 439 1.37 5.56 -10.19
N ALA A 440 0.96 6.72 -9.69
CA ALA A 440 1.87 7.78 -9.24
C ALA A 440 1.40 8.36 -7.90
N ASP A 441 2.29 9.05 -7.19
CA ASP A 441 1.99 9.55 -5.84
C ASP A 441 0.94 10.67 -5.82
N ARG A 442 0.90 11.51 -6.85
CA ARG A 442 0.11 12.76 -6.88
C ARG A 442 -0.61 12.99 -8.21
N ASN A 443 -1.73 13.72 -8.16
CA ASN A 443 -2.57 14.01 -9.32
C ASN A 443 -1.84 14.67 -10.52
N PRO A 444 -0.93 15.64 -10.33
CA PRO A 444 -0.18 16.20 -11.46
C PRO A 444 0.65 15.16 -12.21
N LEU A 445 1.26 14.20 -11.49
CA LEU A 445 2.04 13.11 -12.09
C LEU A 445 1.16 12.14 -12.86
N VAL A 446 -0.03 11.84 -12.33
CA VAL A 446 -1.05 11.04 -13.03
C VAL A 446 -1.48 11.72 -14.33
N ARG A 447 -1.72 13.04 -14.30
CA ARG A 447 -2.08 13.82 -15.49
C ARG A 447 -0.95 13.82 -16.52
N GLN A 448 0.29 14.04 -16.08
CA GLN A 448 1.46 14.05 -16.94
C GLN A 448 1.70 12.67 -17.59
N GLY A 449 1.69 11.61 -16.79
CA GLY A 449 1.83 10.23 -17.28
C GLY A 449 0.75 9.89 -18.31
N LYS A 450 -0.51 10.26 -18.03
CA LYS A 450 -1.60 10.09 -18.99
C LYS A 450 -1.37 10.89 -20.27
N SER A 451 -0.97 12.17 -20.18
CA SER A 451 -0.71 13.00 -21.36
C SER A 451 0.31 12.34 -22.28
N SER A 452 1.43 11.87 -21.73
CA SER A 452 2.46 11.18 -22.50
C SER A 452 1.95 9.89 -23.15
N TYR A 453 1.07 9.14 -22.46
CA TYR A 453 0.46 7.94 -23.03
C TYR A 453 -0.62 8.26 -24.06
N THR A 454 -1.34 9.39 -23.96
CA THR A 454 -2.32 9.81 -24.96
C THR A 454 -1.65 10.08 -26.30
N ASP A 455 -0.47 10.70 -26.30
CA ASP A 455 0.28 10.98 -27.53
C ASP A 455 0.69 9.70 -28.27
N ILE A 456 0.89 8.59 -27.53
CA ILE A 456 1.35 7.30 -28.06
C ILE A 456 0.16 6.37 -28.37
N PHE A 457 -0.81 6.28 -27.46
CA PHE A 457 -1.88 5.28 -27.46
C PHE A 457 -3.28 5.85 -27.65
N GLY A 458 -3.47 7.18 -27.66
CA GLY A 458 -4.78 7.84 -27.66
C GLY A 458 -5.72 7.41 -28.78
N ASN A 459 -5.15 7.07 -29.94
CA ASN A 459 -5.91 6.59 -31.11
C ASN A 459 -6.07 5.07 -31.16
N THR A 460 -5.41 4.33 -30.28
CA THR A 460 -5.35 2.85 -30.31
C THR A 460 -6.10 2.21 -29.15
N TYR A 461 -5.96 2.78 -27.94
CA TYR A 461 -6.49 2.21 -26.71
C TYR A 461 -7.24 3.26 -25.90
N PRO A 462 -8.43 2.94 -25.34
CA PRO A 462 -9.10 3.87 -24.44
C PRO A 462 -8.32 4.04 -23.12
N LEU A 463 -8.06 5.30 -22.75
CA LEU A 463 -7.32 5.67 -21.53
C LEU A 463 -8.25 6.33 -20.51
N CYS A 464 -8.02 6.10 -19.22
CA CYS A 464 -8.79 6.75 -18.14
C CYS A 464 -7.90 7.28 -17.02
N ASN A 465 -8.12 8.54 -16.61
CA ASN A 465 -7.68 9.10 -15.36
C ASN A 465 -8.74 8.87 -14.29
N LEU A 466 -8.47 7.92 -13.39
CA LEU A 466 -9.40 7.52 -12.35
C LEU A 466 -9.73 8.63 -11.35
N VAL A 467 -8.82 9.59 -11.16
CA VAL A 467 -9.04 10.72 -10.26
C VAL A 467 -10.14 11.64 -10.78
N LEU A 468 -10.20 11.84 -12.10
CA LEU A 468 -11.19 12.71 -12.75
C LEU A 468 -12.52 11.99 -12.95
N ALA A 469 -12.48 10.69 -13.30
CA ALA A 469 -13.67 9.86 -13.46
C ALA A 469 -14.56 9.81 -12.19
N ASN A 470 -14.00 10.10 -11.02
CA ASN A 470 -14.74 10.15 -9.76
C ASN A 470 -15.42 11.51 -9.50
N LYS A 471 -15.13 12.57 -10.27
CA LYS A 471 -15.68 13.92 -10.04
C LYS A 471 -16.91 14.25 -10.90
N ASP A 472 -16.97 13.77 -12.15
CA ASP A 472 -18.09 14.05 -13.06
C ASP A 472 -18.67 12.76 -13.63
N LYS A 473 -19.62 12.15 -12.92
CA LYS A 473 -20.31 10.92 -13.38
C LYS A 473 -21.36 11.17 -14.48
N ASN A 474 -21.79 12.43 -14.66
CA ASN A 474 -22.93 12.79 -15.52
C ASN A 474 -22.53 13.56 -16.80
N SER A 475 -21.23 13.65 -17.11
CA SER A 475 -20.74 14.28 -18.33
C SER A 475 -20.63 13.27 -19.47
N GLU A 476 -21.07 13.62 -20.68
CA GLU A 476 -20.85 12.81 -21.90
C GLU A 476 -19.35 12.63 -22.22
N MET A 477 -18.46 13.47 -21.66
CA MET A 477 -17.00 13.37 -21.77
C MET A 477 -16.36 12.63 -20.57
N ALA A 478 -17.15 12.06 -19.65
CA ALA A 478 -16.62 11.35 -18.49
C ALA A 478 -15.92 10.06 -18.90
N GLU A 479 -14.63 9.94 -18.55
CA GLU A 479 -13.85 8.74 -18.85
C GLU A 479 -14.40 7.52 -18.09
N ASN A 480 -14.80 6.47 -18.82
CA ASN A 480 -15.28 5.23 -18.23
C ASN A 480 -14.14 4.18 -18.14
N PRO A 481 -13.63 3.89 -16.94
CA PRO A 481 -12.57 2.92 -16.73
C PRO A 481 -12.98 1.45 -16.89
N GLU A 482 -14.27 1.12 -16.86
CA GLU A 482 -14.72 -0.23 -17.23
C GLU A 482 -14.31 -0.56 -18.67
N ASN A 483 -14.45 0.43 -19.55
CA ASN A 483 -14.10 0.35 -20.97
C ASN A 483 -12.63 0.71 -21.26
N SER A 484 -11.85 1.09 -20.25
CA SER A 484 -10.47 1.56 -20.45
C SER A 484 -9.43 0.46 -20.39
N ARG A 485 -8.50 0.48 -21.34
CA ARG A 485 -7.36 -0.44 -21.43
C ARG A 485 -6.22 -0.02 -20.52
N ILE A 486 -5.98 1.28 -20.41
CA ILE A 486 -4.92 1.85 -19.57
C ILE A 486 -5.54 2.82 -18.59
N ILE A 487 -5.33 2.58 -17.29
CA ILE A 487 -5.89 3.40 -16.22
C ILE A 487 -4.75 4.08 -15.47
N PHE A 488 -4.88 5.39 -15.24
CA PHE A 488 -3.97 6.21 -14.47
C PHE A 488 -4.64 6.57 -13.15
N SER A 489 -3.96 6.35 -12.03
CA SER A 489 -4.51 6.64 -10.71
C SER A 489 -3.42 7.07 -9.74
N THR A 490 -3.83 7.78 -8.69
CA THR A 490 -2.99 7.86 -7.49
C THR A 490 -3.17 6.60 -6.64
N TYR A 491 -2.20 6.31 -5.76
CA TYR A 491 -2.31 5.21 -4.80
C TYR A 491 -3.56 5.32 -3.89
N PRO A 492 -3.87 6.47 -3.24
CA PRO A 492 -5.09 6.62 -2.45
C PRO A 492 -6.36 6.38 -3.27
N THR A 493 -6.44 6.92 -4.48
CA THR A 493 -7.63 6.79 -5.33
C THR A 493 -7.86 5.33 -5.72
N MET A 494 -6.80 4.60 -6.10
CA MET A 494 -6.93 3.19 -6.44
C MET A 494 -7.33 2.35 -5.22
N LEU A 495 -6.66 2.57 -4.07
CA LEU A 495 -6.96 1.89 -2.81
C LEU A 495 -8.46 1.98 -2.47
N ASN A 496 -9.02 3.18 -2.55
CA ASN A 496 -10.44 3.40 -2.26
C ASN A 496 -11.36 2.82 -3.34
N SER A 497 -10.91 2.81 -4.60
CA SER A 497 -11.72 2.34 -5.74
C SER A 497 -11.88 0.83 -5.76
N ILE A 498 -10.94 0.06 -5.21
CA ILE A 498 -11.04 -1.40 -5.07
C ILE A 498 -12.33 -1.78 -4.34
N ASP A 499 -12.61 -1.13 -3.21
CA ASP A 499 -13.78 -1.45 -2.37
C ASP A 499 -15.04 -0.70 -2.76
N SER A 500 -14.95 0.56 -3.20
CA SER A 500 -16.13 1.42 -3.38
C SER A 500 -16.76 1.30 -4.76
N ARG A 501 -16.02 0.87 -5.78
CA ARG A 501 -16.48 0.97 -7.15
C ARG A 501 -17.22 -0.28 -7.62
N ARG A 502 -18.36 -0.07 -8.28
CA ARG A 502 -19.20 -1.11 -8.85
C ARG A 502 -19.40 -0.90 -10.35
N LYS A 503 -19.68 -1.99 -11.05
CA LYS A 503 -20.24 -2.02 -12.41
C LYS A 503 -21.74 -1.70 -12.35
N ASP A 504 -22.36 -1.58 -13.52
CA ASP A 504 -23.80 -1.32 -13.65
C ASP A 504 -24.67 -2.43 -13.03
N ASP A 505 -24.18 -3.67 -13.02
CA ASP A 505 -24.85 -4.82 -12.38
C ASP A 505 -24.68 -4.88 -10.85
N GLY A 506 -24.00 -3.90 -10.26
CA GLY A 506 -23.74 -3.84 -8.82
C GLY A 506 -22.57 -4.72 -8.34
N SER A 507 -21.89 -5.45 -9.25
CA SER A 507 -20.68 -6.22 -8.93
C SER A 507 -19.44 -5.34 -8.82
N ARG A 508 -18.38 -5.84 -8.18
CA ARG A 508 -17.12 -5.10 -8.01
C ARG A 508 -16.42 -4.92 -9.36
N LEU A 509 -16.01 -3.68 -9.68
CA LEU A 509 -15.30 -3.43 -10.94
C LEU A 509 -13.87 -3.97 -10.90
N PHE A 510 -13.11 -3.57 -9.88
CA PHE A 510 -11.69 -3.92 -9.76
C PHE A 510 -11.55 -5.23 -8.98
N THR A 511 -11.56 -6.34 -9.71
CA THR A 511 -11.37 -7.71 -9.21
C THR A 511 -9.87 -8.09 -9.17
N PRO A 512 -9.48 -9.18 -8.46
CA PRO A 512 -8.08 -9.58 -8.33
C PRO A 512 -7.34 -9.73 -9.65
N GLY A 513 -8.02 -10.19 -10.70
CA GLY A 513 -7.42 -10.35 -12.03
C GLY A 513 -7.55 -9.14 -12.94
N TYR A 514 -8.04 -7.98 -12.50
CA TYR A 514 -8.46 -6.94 -13.44
C TYR A 514 -7.29 -6.43 -14.32
N PHE A 515 -6.13 -6.20 -13.69
CA PHE A 515 -4.91 -5.74 -14.37
C PHE A 515 -3.94 -6.89 -14.65
N ASP A 516 -3.22 -6.83 -15.76
CA ASP A 516 -2.12 -7.75 -16.09
C ASP A 516 -0.75 -7.14 -15.77
N LEU A 517 -0.65 -5.81 -15.84
CA LEU A 517 0.56 -5.03 -15.55
C LEU A 517 0.20 -3.83 -14.66
N ILE A 518 0.98 -3.61 -13.61
CA ILE A 518 0.94 -2.42 -12.77
C ILE A 518 2.30 -1.73 -12.84
N ILE A 519 2.29 -0.46 -13.22
CA ILE A 519 3.46 0.40 -13.33
C ILE A 519 3.48 1.34 -12.12
N LEU A 520 4.60 1.38 -11.42
CA LEU A 520 4.81 2.14 -10.19
C LEU A 520 5.82 3.25 -10.46
N ASP A 521 5.34 4.47 -10.64
CA ASP A 521 6.21 5.64 -10.76
C ASP A 521 6.68 6.10 -9.37
N GLU A 522 7.98 6.43 -9.28
CA GLU A 522 8.69 6.73 -8.03
C GLU A 522 8.50 5.66 -6.93
N SER A 523 8.74 4.39 -7.31
CA SER A 523 8.45 3.20 -6.49
C SER A 523 9.05 3.26 -5.07
N HIS A 524 10.20 3.89 -4.87
CA HIS A 524 10.88 3.99 -3.57
C HIS A 524 10.06 4.66 -2.44
N ARG A 525 9.03 5.46 -2.76
CA ARG A 525 8.20 6.14 -1.73
C ARG A 525 6.96 5.35 -1.37
N SER A 526 6.34 4.72 -2.35
CA SER A 526 4.94 4.29 -2.26
C SER A 526 4.78 2.82 -1.90
N ILE A 527 5.85 2.02 -1.96
CA ILE A 527 5.82 0.58 -1.71
C ILE A 527 5.91 0.15 -0.24
N TYR A 528 6.11 1.06 0.73
CA TYR A 528 6.45 0.68 2.13
C TYR A 528 5.38 0.91 3.19
N ASN A 529 4.11 1.02 2.79
CA ASN A 529 3.03 1.37 3.71
C ASN A 529 1.70 0.70 3.32
N LYS A 530 0.57 1.25 3.78
CA LYS A 530 -0.81 0.85 3.44
C LYS A 530 -1.10 0.58 1.95
N TYR A 531 -0.26 1.03 1.02
CA TYR A 531 -0.44 0.79 -0.42
C TYR A 531 0.09 -0.57 -0.88
N GLN A 532 0.89 -1.28 -0.08
CA GLN A 532 1.25 -2.68 -0.37
C GLN A 532 0.02 -3.56 -0.59
N ASP A 533 -1.07 -3.26 0.11
CA ASP A 533 -2.36 -3.93 -0.03
C ASP A 533 -2.89 -3.87 -1.49
N ILE A 534 -2.53 -2.84 -2.28
CA ILE A 534 -2.93 -2.76 -3.71
C ILE A 534 -2.24 -3.88 -4.51
N PHE A 535 -0.95 -4.11 -4.26
CA PHE A 535 -0.14 -5.08 -5.01
C PHE A 535 -0.37 -6.52 -4.52
N ALA A 536 -0.72 -6.69 -3.24
CA ALA A 536 -1.18 -7.97 -2.70
C ALA A 536 -2.57 -8.35 -3.25
N TYR A 537 -3.41 -7.35 -3.55
CA TYR A 537 -4.75 -7.58 -4.09
C TYR A 537 -4.75 -7.99 -5.57
N PHE A 538 -4.06 -7.25 -6.43
CA PHE A 538 -4.07 -7.53 -7.87
C PHE A 538 -3.03 -8.59 -8.25
N ASP A 539 -3.45 -9.65 -8.92
CA ASP A 539 -2.53 -10.63 -9.51
C ASP A 539 -1.99 -10.16 -10.87
N ALA A 540 -1.09 -9.19 -10.85
CA ALA A 540 -0.47 -8.56 -12.02
C ALA A 540 1.06 -8.65 -12.00
N MET A 541 1.70 -8.46 -13.15
CA MET A 541 3.13 -8.14 -13.22
C MET A 541 3.36 -6.72 -12.68
N LEU A 542 4.50 -6.48 -12.03
CA LEU A 542 4.85 -5.19 -11.44
C LEU A 542 6.08 -4.61 -12.12
N LEU A 543 5.99 -3.35 -12.57
CA LEU A 543 7.09 -2.58 -13.11
C LEU A 543 7.35 -1.36 -12.22
N GLY A 544 8.41 -1.38 -11.44
CA GLY A 544 8.91 -0.24 -10.68
C GLY A 544 9.80 0.66 -11.50
N LEU A 545 9.53 1.97 -11.45
CA LEU A 545 10.37 2.99 -12.05
C LEU A 545 10.86 3.91 -10.93
N THR A 546 12.17 4.12 -10.83
CA THR A 546 12.71 5.08 -9.87
C THR A 546 14.06 5.63 -10.31
N ALA A 547 14.46 6.79 -9.76
CA ALA A 547 15.84 7.26 -9.88
C ALA A 547 16.72 6.84 -8.69
N THR A 548 16.11 6.49 -7.55
CA THR A 548 16.79 6.36 -6.26
C THR A 548 16.16 5.20 -5.48
N PRO A 549 16.55 3.94 -5.76
CA PRO A 549 16.05 2.79 -5.00
C PRO A 549 16.56 2.85 -3.56
N LYS A 550 15.75 2.34 -2.60
CA LYS A 550 16.17 2.22 -1.20
C LYS A 550 16.84 0.88 -0.94
N ALA A 551 17.90 0.90 -0.14
CA ALA A 551 18.67 -0.26 0.28
C ALA A 551 18.70 -0.43 1.82
N ASP A 552 17.83 0.26 2.56
CA ASP A 552 17.76 0.18 4.02
C ASP A 552 17.12 -1.14 4.47
N MET A 553 17.60 -1.72 5.58
CA MET A 553 17.08 -2.99 6.13
C MET A 553 15.56 -2.96 6.41
N ASP A 554 14.99 -1.80 6.75
CA ASP A 554 13.55 -1.64 7.04
C ASP A 554 12.70 -1.31 5.80
N HIS A 555 13.33 -0.85 4.71
CA HIS A 555 12.66 -0.36 3.51
C HIS A 555 13.45 -0.73 2.25
N ASP A 556 13.50 -2.02 1.94
CA ASP A 556 14.24 -2.56 0.80
C ASP A 556 13.43 -2.54 -0.51
N THR A 557 13.89 -1.80 -1.53
CA THR A 557 13.16 -1.70 -2.83
C THR A 557 13.38 -2.97 -3.62
N TYR A 558 14.60 -3.48 -3.59
CA TYR A 558 15.00 -4.70 -4.26
C TYR A 558 14.22 -5.90 -3.73
N GLY A 559 14.12 -6.04 -2.41
CA GLY A 559 13.35 -7.09 -1.74
C GLY A 559 11.86 -7.11 -2.12
N PHE A 560 11.21 -5.94 -2.30
CA PHE A 560 9.81 -5.90 -2.77
C PHE A 560 9.65 -6.47 -4.19
N PHE A 561 10.64 -6.22 -5.06
CA PHE A 561 10.67 -6.72 -6.44
C PHE A 561 11.31 -8.11 -6.57
N ASP A 562 11.63 -8.78 -5.45
CA ASP A 562 12.31 -10.09 -5.41
C ASP A 562 13.69 -10.07 -6.11
N LEU A 563 14.41 -8.96 -6.02
CA LEU A 563 15.73 -8.75 -6.64
C LEU A 563 16.85 -8.71 -5.59
N PRO A 564 18.09 -9.10 -5.96
CA PRO A 564 19.26 -8.88 -5.12
C PRO A 564 19.55 -7.38 -4.91
N GLN A 565 20.17 -7.05 -3.77
CA GLN A 565 20.55 -5.68 -3.43
C GLN A 565 21.50 -5.09 -4.47
N GLY A 566 21.19 -3.89 -4.97
CA GLY A 566 22.01 -3.19 -5.95
C GLY A 566 21.92 -3.73 -7.38
N GLU A 567 21.09 -4.75 -7.63
CA GLU A 567 20.92 -5.39 -8.93
C GLU A 567 19.48 -5.19 -9.45
N PRO A 568 19.13 -4.00 -9.95
CA PRO A 568 17.84 -3.78 -10.59
C PRO A 568 17.76 -4.56 -11.92
N THR A 569 16.56 -4.68 -12.48
CA THR A 569 16.38 -5.28 -13.81
C THR A 569 17.13 -4.50 -14.89
N ASP A 570 17.20 -3.17 -14.73
CA ASP A 570 18.03 -2.29 -15.56
C ASP A 570 18.46 -1.06 -14.75
N ASN A 571 19.65 -0.53 -15.04
CA ASN A 571 20.19 0.67 -14.40
C ASN A 571 20.78 1.63 -15.44
N TYR A 572 20.45 2.91 -15.32
CA TYR A 572 21.05 3.99 -16.10
C TYR A 572 21.13 5.26 -15.26
N ASP A 573 22.33 5.58 -14.80
CA ASP A 573 22.53 6.60 -13.78
C ASP A 573 22.73 8.01 -14.36
N TYR A 574 22.93 8.99 -13.47
CA TYR A 574 23.08 10.39 -13.84
C TYR A 574 24.39 10.65 -14.59
N ARG A 575 25.49 9.99 -14.19
CA ARG A 575 26.82 10.21 -14.77
C ARG A 575 26.84 9.70 -16.20
N ASP A 576 26.35 8.48 -16.41
CA ASP A 576 26.20 7.92 -17.76
C ASP A 576 25.37 8.85 -18.65
N ALA A 577 24.26 9.38 -18.11
CA ALA A 577 23.38 10.27 -18.86
C ALA A 577 24.01 11.61 -19.23
N VAL A 578 24.92 12.14 -18.42
CA VAL A 578 25.67 13.38 -18.71
C VAL A 578 26.81 13.09 -19.69
N GLU A 579 27.62 12.06 -19.44
CA GLU A 579 28.74 11.66 -20.31
C GLU A 579 28.26 11.35 -21.73
N GLN A 580 27.11 10.69 -21.86
CA GLN A 580 26.51 10.36 -23.15
C GLN A 580 25.72 11.53 -23.77
N GLY A 581 25.66 12.68 -23.10
CA GLY A 581 24.98 13.88 -23.62
C GLY A 581 23.47 13.73 -23.72
N TYR A 582 22.82 12.96 -22.84
CA TYR A 582 21.36 12.89 -22.74
C TYR A 582 20.79 13.85 -21.69
N LEU A 583 21.59 14.22 -20.70
CA LEU A 583 21.32 15.26 -19.71
C LEU A 583 22.38 16.35 -19.79
N VAL A 584 22.15 17.45 -19.08
CA VAL A 584 23.15 18.50 -18.83
C VAL A 584 23.70 18.39 -17.42
N ASP A 585 24.96 18.77 -17.25
CA ASP A 585 25.61 18.78 -15.94
C ASP A 585 25.26 20.04 -15.13
N TYR A 586 25.52 20.01 -13.83
CA TYR A 586 25.37 21.15 -12.93
C TYR A 586 26.70 21.79 -12.54
N GLU A 587 26.65 23.08 -12.28
CA GLU A 587 27.70 23.83 -11.59
C GLU A 587 27.19 24.17 -10.18
N ALA A 588 27.79 23.54 -9.16
CA ALA A 588 27.43 23.79 -7.78
C ALA A 588 28.22 25.00 -7.23
N VAL A 589 27.49 26.00 -6.75
CA VAL A 589 28.04 27.16 -6.06
C VAL A 589 27.77 26.94 -4.56
N ASP A 590 28.84 26.68 -3.80
CA ASP A 590 28.74 26.62 -2.34
C ASP A 590 28.53 28.05 -1.82
N CYS A 591 27.37 28.28 -1.22
CA CYS A 591 26.98 29.57 -0.70
C CYS A 591 26.65 29.38 0.78
N SER A 592 27.62 29.47 1.68
CA SER A 592 27.38 29.29 3.12
C SER A 592 27.50 30.64 3.83
N THR A 593 26.52 30.97 4.68
CA THR A 593 26.64 32.11 5.60
C THR A 593 26.94 31.64 7.00
N ARG A 594 27.50 32.55 7.81
CA ARG A 594 27.78 32.30 9.23
C ARG A 594 26.50 31.91 9.97
N LEU A 595 25.40 32.64 9.80
CA LEU A 595 24.17 32.37 10.54
C LEU A 595 23.48 31.06 10.12
N LEU A 596 23.50 30.71 8.83
CA LEU A 596 22.91 29.45 8.35
C LEU A 596 23.71 28.22 8.82
N THR A 597 25.03 28.36 8.97
CA THR A 597 25.94 27.26 9.31
C THR A 597 26.13 27.10 10.82
N GLU A 598 26.37 28.21 11.53
CA GLU A 598 26.74 28.23 12.95
C GLU A 598 25.58 28.64 13.87
N GLY A 599 24.48 29.13 13.30
CA GLY A 599 23.40 29.75 14.07
C GLY A 599 23.77 31.16 14.54
N LEU A 600 22.99 31.69 15.47
CA LEU A 600 23.20 33.03 16.03
C LEU A 600 23.84 32.92 17.40
N LYS A 601 25.05 33.48 17.56
CA LYS A 601 25.77 33.51 18.83
C LYS A 601 25.72 34.91 19.44
N TYR A 602 25.05 35.06 20.57
CA TYR A 602 24.75 36.38 21.14
C TYR A 602 26.03 37.15 21.52
N ASN A 603 27.07 36.46 21.98
CA ASN A 603 28.34 37.10 22.36
C ASN A 603 29.09 37.69 21.15
N GLU A 604 28.81 37.21 19.94
CA GLU A 604 29.44 37.64 18.69
C GLU A 604 28.62 38.71 17.93
N LEU A 605 27.48 39.16 18.49
CA LEU A 605 26.65 40.19 17.88
C LEU A 605 27.20 41.61 18.12
N SER A 606 26.98 42.51 17.16
CA SER A 606 27.23 43.94 17.34
C SER A 606 26.32 44.52 18.43
N PRO A 607 26.62 45.72 18.98
CA PRO A 607 25.72 46.39 19.92
C PRO A 607 24.29 46.55 19.38
N GLU A 608 24.15 46.93 18.11
CA GLU A 608 22.85 47.11 17.43
C GLU A 608 22.12 45.77 17.26
N ASP A 609 22.83 44.72 16.85
CA ASP A 609 22.27 43.37 16.74
C ASP A 609 21.87 42.80 18.11
N LYS A 610 22.56 43.17 19.21
CA LYS A 610 22.15 42.78 20.57
C LYS A 610 20.84 43.44 20.99
N GLU A 611 20.66 44.72 20.69
CA GLU A 611 19.40 45.42 20.94
C GLU A 611 18.25 44.81 20.12
N GLU A 612 18.50 44.45 18.86
CA GLU A 612 17.52 43.75 18.03
C GLU A 612 17.19 42.36 18.58
N TYR A 613 18.19 41.61 19.03
CA TYR A 613 18.00 40.31 19.68
C TYR A 613 17.11 40.46 20.91
N GLU A 614 17.42 41.42 21.80
CA GLU A 614 16.64 41.66 23.01
C GLU A 614 15.21 42.11 22.70
N ARG A 615 15.00 42.92 21.67
CA ARG A 615 13.67 43.31 21.19
C ARG A 615 12.87 42.14 20.61
N THR A 616 13.54 41.17 19.99
CA THR A 616 12.90 40.08 19.23
C THR A 616 12.71 38.82 20.06
N PHE A 617 13.62 38.54 21.01
CA PHE A 617 13.69 37.32 21.80
C PHE A 617 13.70 37.57 23.33
N GLY A 618 13.72 38.81 23.80
CA GLY A 618 14.01 39.16 25.21
C GLY A 618 12.90 38.92 26.24
N ASP A 619 11.72 38.44 25.84
CA ASP A 619 10.59 38.18 26.75
C ASP A 619 10.59 36.74 27.33
N GLU A 620 11.60 35.90 27.06
CA GLU A 620 11.69 34.56 27.64
C GLU A 620 12.19 34.60 29.11
N GLU A 621 11.33 34.22 30.07
CA GLU A 621 11.67 34.15 31.49
C GLU A 621 12.91 33.24 31.73
N ASP A 622 13.93 33.82 32.38
CA ASP A 622 15.16 33.16 32.78
C ASP A 622 14.91 32.13 33.90
N ASP A 623 15.07 30.83 33.61
CA ASP A 623 14.97 29.76 34.61
C ASP A 623 16.28 29.48 35.36
N GLY A 624 17.32 30.30 35.17
CA GLY A 624 18.50 30.36 36.04
C GLY A 624 19.42 29.14 36.03
N THR A 625 19.33 28.22 35.05
CA THR A 625 20.10 26.96 35.07
C THR A 625 21.14 26.78 33.97
N ASN A 626 21.31 27.70 33.01
CA ASN A 626 22.23 27.49 31.89
C ASN A 626 22.85 28.78 31.31
N THR A 627 24.17 28.92 31.35
CA THR A 627 24.91 30.14 30.97
C THR A 627 25.02 30.41 29.46
N ASN A 628 24.55 29.49 28.59
CA ASN A 628 24.61 29.59 27.12
C ASN A 628 23.22 29.73 26.43
N LYS A 629 22.15 30.13 27.14
CA LYS A 629 20.77 30.15 26.60
C LYS A 629 20.45 31.23 25.57
N LYS A 630 21.34 32.21 25.31
CA LYS A 630 21.11 33.29 24.32
C LYS A 630 21.54 32.95 22.88
N ASP A 631 22.17 31.80 22.67
CA ASP A 631 22.56 31.38 21.32
C ASP A 631 21.42 30.61 20.64
N ILE A 632 21.10 30.95 19.40
CA ILE A 632 20.14 30.22 18.56
C ILE A 632 20.92 29.22 17.73
N ARG A 633 20.75 27.94 18.03
CA ARG A 633 21.40 26.86 17.28
C ARG A 633 21.04 26.88 15.79
N PRO A 634 21.93 26.44 14.88
CA PRO A 634 21.67 26.45 13.43
C PRO A 634 20.40 25.68 13.04
N ASP A 635 20.08 24.58 13.72
CA ASP A 635 18.87 23.79 13.43
C ASP A 635 17.57 24.52 13.77
N LEU A 636 17.59 25.38 14.81
CA LEU A 636 16.48 26.23 15.18
C LEU A 636 16.42 27.47 14.27
N PHE A 637 17.55 28.13 14.04
CA PHE A 637 17.66 29.27 13.12
C PHE A 637 17.12 28.91 11.72
N ASN A 638 17.52 27.76 11.19
CA ASN A 638 17.05 27.26 9.90
C ASN A 638 15.57 26.88 9.87
N LYS A 639 14.88 26.78 11.01
CA LYS A 639 13.44 26.47 11.08
C LYS A 639 12.58 27.69 11.38
N THR A 640 13.02 28.59 12.26
CA THR A 640 12.15 29.61 12.87
C THR A 640 12.57 31.05 12.63
N VAL A 641 13.79 31.30 12.14
CA VAL A 641 14.31 32.68 11.95
C VAL A 641 14.43 33.00 10.47
N PHE A 642 13.72 34.04 10.03
CA PHE A 642 13.80 34.59 8.68
C PHE A 642 14.52 35.93 8.72
N ASN A 643 15.83 35.87 8.48
CA ASN A 643 16.71 37.02 8.54
C ASN A 643 16.73 37.75 7.19
N ALA A 644 16.30 39.02 7.17
CA ALA A 644 16.19 39.81 5.94
C ALA A 644 17.55 39.98 5.22
N PRO A 645 18.66 40.32 5.89
CA PRO A 645 19.98 40.38 5.25
C PRO A 645 20.43 39.06 4.62
N THR A 646 20.13 37.92 5.25
CA THR A 646 20.43 36.60 4.67
C THR A 646 19.62 36.36 3.39
N ILE A 647 18.31 36.66 3.41
CA ILE A 647 17.44 36.53 2.22
C ILE A 647 17.92 37.46 1.11
N ASP A 648 18.26 38.71 1.44
CA ASP A 648 18.76 39.69 0.47
C ASP A 648 20.04 39.21 -0.20
N LYS A 649 20.99 38.65 0.57
CA LYS A 649 22.22 38.05 0.03
C LYS A 649 21.95 36.91 -0.92
N VAL A 650 21.03 36.01 -0.57
CA VAL A 650 20.62 34.89 -1.43
C VAL A 650 20.09 35.40 -2.76
N LEU A 651 19.21 36.41 -2.73
CA LEU A 651 18.63 37.00 -3.93
C LEU A 651 19.67 37.77 -4.76
N GLN A 652 20.53 38.56 -4.11
CA GLN A 652 21.61 39.30 -4.78
C GLN A 652 22.58 38.36 -5.47
N ARG A 653 22.99 37.28 -4.81
CA ARG A 653 23.87 36.25 -5.38
C ARG A 653 23.23 35.55 -6.57
N LEU A 654 21.93 35.23 -6.48
CA LEU A 654 21.18 34.67 -7.61
C LEU A 654 21.15 35.63 -8.79
N MET A 655 20.89 36.92 -8.55
CA MET A 655 20.81 37.91 -9.62
C MET A 655 22.19 38.26 -10.19
N SER A 656 23.28 38.17 -9.42
CA SER A 656 24.63 38.44 -9.93
C SER A 656 25.23 37.25 -10.69
N ASP A 657 25.03 36.04 -10.17
CA ASP A 657 25.73 34.84 -10.63
C ASP A 657 24.78 33.81 -11.27
N GLY A 658 23.49 34.13 -11.42
CA GLY A 658 22.53 33.29 -12.13
C GLY A 658 22.89 33.13 -13.61
N ILE A 659 22.40 32.07 -14.22
CA ILE A 659 22.42 31.93 -15.68
C ILE A 659 21.30 32.79 -16.25
N TYR A 660 21.67 33.67 -17.18
CA TYR A 660 20.76 34.49 -17.96
C TYR A 660 20.48 33.84 -19.32
N VAL A 661 19.32 34.13 -19.88
CA VAL A 661 18.80 33.68 -21.19
C VAL A 661 18.57 34.91 -22.07
N GLU A 662 18.16 34.69 -23.33
CA GLU A 662 17.91 35.79 -24.28
C GLU A 662 19.17 36.67 -24.49
N ASP A 663 20.33 36.04 -24.76
CA ASP A 663 21.64 36.71 -24.89
C ASP A 663 22.05 37.56 -23.67
N GLU A 664 21.87 36.98 -22.48
CA GLU A 664 22.22 37.55 -21.17
C GLU A 664 21.35 38.72 -20.68
N ASP A 665 20.24 39.04 -21.37
CA ASP A 665 19.37 40.18 -21.03
C ASP A 665 18.39 39.86 -19.88
N LYS A 666 18.11 38.58 -19.64
CA LYS A 666 17.04 38.17 -18.72
C LYS A 666 17.46 36.98 -17.87
N LEU A 667 17.16 36.99 -16.58
CA LEU A 667 17.41 35.83 -15.73
C LEU A 667 16.63 34.62 -16.26
N GLY A 668 17.32 33.50 -16.44
CA GLY A 668 16.66 32.26 -16.84
C GLY A 668 15.75 31.68 -15.75
N LYS A 669 14.91 30.73 -16.15
CA LYS A 669 13.92 30.12 -15.25
C LYS A 669 14.60 29.54 -14.02
N THR A 670 14.12 29.97 -12.85
CA THR A 670 14.75 29.72 -11.56
C THR A 670 13.75 29.14 -10.56
N ILE A 671 14.17 28.13 -9.78
CA ILE A 671 13.41 27.64 -8.64
C ILE A 671 14.15 27.96 -7.35
N ILE A 672 13.45 28.60 -6.40
CA ILE A 672 13.93 28.77 -5.02
C ILE A 672 13.17 27.80 -4.12
N PHE A 673 13.89 26.88 -3.48
CA PHE A 673 13.30 25.91 -2.56
C PHE A 673 13.23 26.48 -1.15
N ALA A 674 12.07 27.02 -0.79
CA ALA A 674 11.83 27.63 0.51
C ALA A 674 11.53 26.60 1.61
N LYS A 675 11.68 27.05 2.86
CA LYS A 675 11.54 26.24 4.08
C LYS A 675 10.08 25.89 4.35
N ASN A 676 9.21 26.88 4.25
CA ASN A 676 7.76 26.80 4.40
C ASN A 676 7.11 27.99 3.67
N HIS A 677 5.78 28.06 3.65
CA HIS A 677 5.04 29.09 2.92
C HIS A 677 5.41 30.51 3.37
N THR A 678 5.50 30.73 4.68
CA THR A 678 5.85 32.05 5.23
C THR A 678 7.25 32.48 4.84
N HIS A 679 8.21 31.55 4.75
CA HIS A 679 9.53 31.84 4.20
C HIS A 679 9.44 32.26 2.73
N ALA A 680 8.58 31.59 1.95
CA ALA A 680 8.37 31.95 0.54
C ALA A 680 7.77 33.35 0.38
N GLU A 681 6.77 33.71 1.18
CA GLU A 681 6.21 35.08 1.23
C GLU A 681 7.30 36.11 1.55
N THR A 682 8.12 35.83 2.56
CA THR A 682 9.23 36.72 2.95
C THR A 682 10.22 36.90 1.81
N ILE A 683 10.59 35.83 1.10
CA ILE A 683 11.49 35.89 -0.06
C ILE A 683 10.92 36.78 -1.16
N VAL A 684 9.64 36.63 -1.49
CA VAL A 684 8.95 37.46 -2.50
C VAL A 684 8.91 38.93 -2.08
N GLU A 685 8.55 39.20 -0.83
CA GLU A 685 8.55 40.57 -0.29
C GLU A 685 9.93 41.23 -0.33
N ARG A 686 10.99 40.49 0.02
CA ARG A 686 12.37 41.00 -0.06
C ARG A 686 12.80 41.23 -1.50
N PHE A 687 12.42 40.34 -2.43
CA PHE A 687 12.70 40.53 -3.85
C PHE A 687 12.07 41.83 -4.38
N HIS A 688 10.80 42.09 -4.08
CA HIS A 688 10.13 43.34 -4.51
C HIS A 688 10.74 44.60 -3.90
N LYS A 689 11.33 44.51 -2.70
CA LYS A 689 12.05 45.62 -2.08
C LYS A 689 13.39 45.89 -2.76
N LEU A 690 14.12 44.85 -3.15
CA LEU A 690 15.44 44.96 -3.78
C LEU A 690 15.35 45.30 -5.26
N TYR A 691 14.38 44.74 -5.98
CA TYR A 691 14.24 44.84 -7.43
C TYR A 691 12.82 45.22 -7.88
N PRO A 692 12.30 46.38 -7.44
CA PRO A 692 10.94 46.83 -7.80
C PRO A 692 10.72 46.96 -9.31
N GLU A 693 11.78 47.14 -10.10
CA GLU A 693 11.75 47.32 -11.56
C GLU A 693 11.22 46.11 -12.34
N TYR A 694 11.28 44.88 -11.80
CA TYR A 694 10.79 43.68 -12.49
C TYR A 694 9.29 43.42 -12.28
N GLY A 695 8.67 44.09 -11.32
CA GLY A 695 7.24 43.94 -11.00
C GLY A 695 6.85 42.58 -10.41
N ASP A 696 5.59 42.46 -10.01
CA ASP A 696 5.06 41.32 -9.24
C ASP A 696 5.11 39.98 -9.99
N SER A 697 4.86 40.00 -11.31
CA SER A 697 4.81 38.77 -12.09
C SER A 697 6.16 38.07 -12.25
N PHE A 698 7.28 38.74 -11.97
CA PHE A 698 8.62 38.17 -12.19
C PHE A 698 8.93 37.03 -11.23
N ILE A 699 8.52 37.17 -9.97
CA ILE A 699 8.67 36.18 -8.90
C ILE A 699 7.30 35.80 -8.35
N GLN A 700 7.01 34.50 -8.26
CA GLN A 700 5.72 34.03 -7.74
C GLN A 700 5.91 32.82 -6.83
N ILE A 701 5.04 32.71 -5.84
CA ILE A 701 4.98 31.54 -4.96
C ILE A 701 4.21 30.44 -5.69
N ILE A 702 4.78 29.24 -5.73
CA ILE A 702 4.12 28.05 -6.30
C ILE A 702 4.12 26.96 -5.23
N ASP A 703 3.04 26.87 -4.47
CA ASP A 703 2.82 25.80 -3.50
C ASP A 703 1.35 25.34 -3.44
N TYR A 704 1.00 24.55 -2.42
CA TYR A 704 -0.35 24.00 -2.26
C TYR A 704 -1.38 24.99 -1.70
N ARG A 705 -0.94 26.10 -1.10
CA ARG A 705 -1.84 27.13 -0.57
C ARG A 705 -2.32 28.07 -1.68
N ILE A 706 -1.52 28.21 -2.74
CA ILE A 706 -1.85 29.06 -3.88
C ILE A 706 -2.96 28.43 -4.75
N PRO A 707 -4.13 29.07 -4.88
CA PRO A 707 -5.16 28.64 -5.82
C PRO A 707 -4.62 28.64 -7.25
N TYR A 708 -5.06 27.68 -8.08
CA TYR A 708 -4.61 27.56 -9.48
C TYR A 708 -3.10 27.41 -9.68
N ALA A 709 -2.35 26.99 -8.65
CA ALA A 709 -0.91 26.79 -8.78
C ALA A 709 -0.51 25.76 -9.84
N ASP A 710 -1.42 24.85 -10.27
CA ASP A 710 -1.17 23.95 -11.38
C ASP A 710 -1.10 24.70 -12.73
N ASP A 711 -1.90 25.76 -12.91
CA ASP A 711 -1.88 26.60 -14.11
C ASP A 711 -0.63 27.49 -14.12
N LEU A 712 -0.26 28.06 -12.97
CA LEU A 712 1.01 28.80 -12.79
C LEU A 712 2.24 27.95 -13.12
N ILE A 713 2.21 26.64 -12.82
CA ILE A 713 3.29 25.71 -13.19
C ILE A 713 3.42 25.58 -14.70
N LEU A 714 2.29 25.50 -15.42
CA LEU A 714 2.28 25.42 -16.89
C LEU A 714 2.82 26.72 -17.50
N GLU A 715 2.46 27.87 -16.95
CA GLU A 715 2.98 29.17 -17.37
C GLU A 715 4.48 29.30 -17.08
N PHE A 716 4.92 28.99 -15.86
CA PHE A 716 6.32 28.95 -15.48
C PHE A 716 7.13 28.05 -16.42
N GLY A 717 6.58 26.91 -16.82
CA GLY A 717 7.21 25.96 -17.72
C GLY A 717 7.35 26.41 -19.17
N THR A 718 6.63 27.45 -19.57
CA THR A 718 6.73 28.05 -20.91
C THR A 718 7.85 29.11 -20.91
N PRO A 719 8.88 29.00 -21.79
CA PRO A 719 10.05 29.89 -21.76
C PRO A 719 9.70 31.39 -21.76
N GLU A 720 8.74 31.80 -22.59
CA GLU A 720 8.41 33.20 -22.85
C GLU A 720 7.48 33.81 -21.81
N LYS A 721 6.79 32.97 -21.01
CA LYS A 721 5.80 33.42 -20.02
C LYS A 721 6.46 33.74 -18.68
N MET A 722 5.74 34.48 -17.84
CA MET A 722 6.07 34.67 -16.42
C MET A 722 5.50 33.52 -15.57
N PRO A 723 6.02 33.29 -14.34
CA PRO A 723 7.16 33.97 -13.70
C PRO A 723 8.53 33.52 -14.23
N GLN A 724 9.60 34.26 -13.89
CA GLN A 724 10.99 33.81 -14.06
C GLN A 724 11.52 33.09 -12.82
N ILE A 725 11.10 33.51 -11.63
CA ILE A 725 11.46 32.90 -10.35
C ILE A 725 10.23 32.26 -9.73
N ALA A 726 10.27 30.94 -9.51
CA ALA A 726 9.27 30.23 -8.76
C ALA A 726 9.78 29.90 -7.35
N VAL A 727 9.15 30.45 -6.33
CA VAL A 727 9.46 30.11 -4.93
C VAL A 727 8.55 28.97 -4.50
N SER A 728 9.12 27.78 -4.28
CA SER A 728 8.37 26.55 -4.06
C SER A 728 8.58 25.95 -2.68
N VAL A 729 7.48 25.41 -2.14
CA VAL A 729 7.46 24.57 -0.94
C VAL A 729 6.82 23.23 -1.31
N ASP A 730 7.63 22.19 -1.47
CA ASP A 730 7.24 20.78 -1.73
C ASP A 730 6.49 20.51 -3.04
N LYS A 731 6.02 21.54 -3.77
CA LYS A 731 5.22 21.41 -4.99
C LYS A 731 6.10 21.19 -6.22
N LEU A 732 7.19 21.96 -6.39
CA LEU A 732 8.16 21.78 -7.48
C LEU A 732 9.31 20.82 -7.14
N ASP A 733 9.38 20.33 -5.90
CA ASP A 733 10.44 19.43 -5.44
C ASP A 733 10.45 18.09 -6.21
N THR A 734 9.29 17.63 -6.71
CA THR A 734 9.13 16.31 -7.33
C THR A 734 8.30 16.30 -8.61
N GLY A 735 8.78 15.56 -9.61
CA GLY A 735 8.03 15.01 -10.74
C GLY A 735 7.52 15.95 -11.85
N ILE A 736 7.67 17.28 -11.77
CA ILE A 736 7.24 18.20 -12.84
C ILE A 736 8.31 18.33 -13.94
N ASP A 737 7.89 18.33 -15.21
CA ASP A 737 8.77 18.48 -16.38
C ASP A 737 8.82 19.90 -16.94
N ILE A 738 9.92 20.59 -16.66
CA ILE A 738 10.19 21.96 -17.11
C ILE A 738 11.63 22.04 -17.63
N PRO A 739 11.86 21.83 -18.93
CA PRO A 739 13.19 21.89 -19.53
C PRO A 739 13.94 23.23 -19.40
N PRO A 740 13.28 24.41 -19.47
CA PRO A 740 13.96 25.71 -19.46
C PRO A 740 14.65 26.13 -18.14
N ILE A 741 14.52 25.38 -17.05
CA ILE A 741 15.13 25.74 -15.75
C ILE A 741 16.65 25.74 -15.85
N VAL A 742 17.30 26.84 -15.50
CA VAL A 742 18.78 26.96 -15.52
C VAL A 742 19.39 27.30 -14.16
N ASN A 743 18.57 27.69 -13.17
CA ASN A 743 19.04 27.99 -11.82
C ASN A 743 18.19 27.27 -10.76
N LEU A 744 18.83 26.68 -9.77
CA LEU A 744 18.19 26.10 -8.59
C LEU A 744 18.81 26.70 -7.32
N VAL A 745 17.99 27.18 -6.41
CA VAL A 745 18.44 27.76 -5.14
C VAL A 745 17.93 26.90 -3.99
N PHE A 746 18.84 26.21 -3.31
CA PHE A 746 18.55 25.33 -2.19
C PHE A 746 18.58 26.16 -0.90
N PHE A 747 17.46 26.84 -0.61
CA PHE A 747 17.35 27.71 0.57
C PHE A 747 16.73 26.99 1.79
N LYS A 748 17.03 25.68 1.90
CA LYS A 748 16.60 24.80 2.99
C LYS A 748 17.55 23.61 3.12
N VAL A 749 17.59 23.04 4.32
CA VAL A 749 18.26 21.77 4.60
C VAL A 749 17.38 20.61 4.09
N VAL A 750 17.96 19.72 3.30
CA VAL A 750 17.33 18.55 2.68
C VAL A 750 17.90 17.30 3.34
N GLN A 751 17.07 16.57 4.07
CA GLN A 751 17.49 15.38 4.81
C GLN A 751 17.24 14.06 4.06
N SER A 752 16.55 14.09 2.91
CA SER A 752 16.28 12.90 2.09
C SER A 752 17.16 12.92 0.84
N TYR A 753 17.95 11.86 0.66
CA TYR A 753 18.81 11.68 -0.52
C TYR A 753 18.00 11.64 -1.82
N SER A 754 16.85 10.96 -1.82
CA SER A 754 15.98 10.91 -3.02
C SER A 754 15.41 12.29 -3.34
N LYS A 755 14.96 13.04 -2.33
CA LYS A 755 14.43 14.40 -2.53
C LYS A 755 15.51 15.34 -3.07
N PHE A 756 16.73 15.23 -2.55
CA PHE A 756 17.89 15.98 -3.03
C PHE A 756 18.12 15.75 -4.54
N TRP A 757 18.24 14.49 -4.98
CA TRP A 757 18.41 14.19 -6.41
C TRP A 757 17.17 14.51 -7.27
N GLN A 758 15.96 14.46 -6.71
CA GLN A 758 14.75 14.90 -7.40
C GLN A 758 14.73 16.42 -7.61
N MET A 759 15.28 17.20 -6.67
CA MET A 759 15.44 18.65 -6.80
C MET A 759 16.49 18.98 -7.86
N ILE A 760 17.68 18.35 -7.80
CA ILE A 760 18.73 18.49 -8.84
C ILE A 760 18.18 18.14 -10.22
N GLY A 761 17.41 17.05 -10.31
CA GLY A 761 16.77 16.58 -11.53
C GLY A 761 15.93 17.62 -12.28
N ARG A 762 15.48 18.70 -11.62
CA ARG A 762 14.73 19.79 -12.26
C ARG A 762 15.57 20.55 -13.30
N GLY A 763 16.87 20.67 -13.08
CA GLY A 763 17.78 21.40 -13.97
C GLY A 763 18.45 20.55 -15.04
N THR A 764 18.41 19.23 -14.95
CA THR A 764 19.20 18.31 -15.81
C THR A 764 18.75 18.21 -17.27
N ARG A 765 17.59 18.75 -17.61
CA ARG A 765 16.97 18.57 -18.94
C ARG A 765 17.56 19.53 -19.97
N LYS A 766 17.79 19.03 -21.18
CA LYS A 766 18.18 19.82 -22.35
C LYS A 766 17.04 20.71 -22.82
N CYS A 767 17.39 21.90 -23.30
CA CYS A 767 16.46 22.85 -23.89
C CYS A 767 17.16 23.54 -25.06
N LYS A 768 16.58 23.45 -26.26
CA LYS A 768 17.18 24.02 -27.47
C LYS A 768 16.95 25.51 -27.55
N ASP A 769 17.91 26.22 -28.14
CA ASP A 769 17.84 27.67 -28.39
C ASP A 769 17.53 28.53 -27.13
N LEU A 770 17.79 28.00 -25.93
CA LEU A 770 17.38 28.64 -24.67
C LEU A 770 18.24 29.86 -24.36
N LEU A 771 19.55 29.79 -24.61
CA LEU A 771 20.49 30.87 -24.28
C LEU A 771 20.56 31.93 -25.40
N GLY A 772 19.92 31.68 -26.53
CA GLY A 772 19.95 32.49 -27.73
C GLY A 772 19.80 31.61 -28.97
N LYS A 773 19.62 32.22 -30.14
CA LYS A 773 19.43 31.48 -31.40
C LYS A 773 20.66 30.61 -31.70
N GLY A 774 20.48 29.30 -31.76
CA GLY A 774 21.54 28.31 -31.94
C GLY A 774 22.35 27.97 -30.69
N LYS A 775 22.03 28.56 -29.53
CA LYS A 775 22.69 28.29 -28.25
C LYS A 775 21.77 27.47 -27.35
N ASP A 776 21.99 26.16 -27.34
CA ASP A 776 21.27 25.23 -26.48
C ASP A 776 21.69 25.41 -25.01
N LYS A 777 20.88 24.87 -24.10
CA LYS A 777 21.25 24.75 -22.71
C LYS A 777 22.37 23.72 -22.52
N GLU A 778 23.51 24.18 -22.01
CA GLU A 778 24.71 23.36 -21.79
C GLU A 778 24.86 22.87 -20.34
N LYS A 779 24.47 23.71 -19.38
CA LYS A 779 24.57 23.44 -17.93
C LYS A 779 23.45 24.14 -17.16
N PHE A 780 23.38 23.89 -15.86
CA PHE A 780 22.55 24.66 -14.92
C PHE A 780 23.32 24.92 -13.62
N ARG A 781 22.95 25.96 -12.88
CA ARG A 781 23.60 26.32 -11.61
C ARG A 781 22.77 25.91 -10.41
N ILE A 782 23.45 25.47 -9.35
CA ILE A 782 22.85 25.16 -8.05
C ILE A 782 23.51 26.03 -6.99
N PHE A 783 22.72 26.88 -6.34
CA PHE A 783 23.14 27.69 -5.19
C PHE A 783 22.75 26.97 -3.91
N ASP A 784 23.72 26.36 -3.23
CA ASP A 784 23.46 25.57 -2.03
C ASP A 784 23.69 26.39 -0.75
N TRP A 785 22.59 26.95 -0.22
CA TRP A 785 22.58 27.67 1.05
C TRP A 785 22.26 26.80 2.26
N GLY A 786 21.87 25.54 2.02
CA GLY A 786 21.50 24.59 3.07
C GLY A 786 22.63 23.64 3.46
N GLY A 787 23.81 23.73 2.85
CA GLY A 787 24.93 22.80 3.07
C GLY A 787 24.59 21.35 2.69
N ASN A 788 23.72 21.16 1.71
CA ASN A 788 23.18 19.87 1.31
C ASN A 788 24.22 18.98 0.62
N PHE A 789 25.09 19.55 -0.23
CA PHE A 789 26.17 18.79 -0.87
C PHE A 789 27.18 18.28 0.15
N ALA A 790 27.55 19.13 1.12
CA ALA A 790 28.43 18.72 2.22
C ALA A 790 27.79 17.58 3.03
N PHE A 791 26.50 17.68 3.34
CA PHE A 791 25.76 16.63 4.05
C PHE A 791 25.75 15.28 3.30
N PHE A 792 25.41 15.24 2.01
CA PHE A 792 25.33 13.98 1.24
C PHE A 792 26.67 13.47 0.68
N SER A 793 27.75 14.23 0.85
CA SER A 793 29.11 13.76 0.51
C SER A 793 29.57 12.60 1.41
N MET A 794 29.05 12.52 2.65
CA MET A 794 29.33 11.47 3.62
C MET A 794 28.59 10.17 3.25
N PRO A 795 29.27 9.01 3.14
CA PRO A 795 28.65 7.74 2.75
C PRO A 795 27.48 7.31 3.64
N GLU A 796 27.55 7.60 4.94
CA GLU A 796 26.53 7.30 5.95
C GLU A 796 25.20 8.06 5.76
N HIS A 797 25.18 9.10 4.92
CA HIS A 797 23.98 9.86 4.57
C HIS A 797 23.44 9.51 3.18
N ARG A 798 24.10 8.60 2.44
CA ARG A 798 23.60 8.07 1.17
C ARG A 798 22.61 6.94 1.45
N GLY A 799 21.33 7.19 1.19
CA GLY A 799 20.26 6.21 1.41
C GLY A 799 19.47 6.42 2.69
N SER A 800 19.98 7.19 3.67
CA SER A 800 19.23 7.49 4.90
C SER A 800 18.01 8.35 4.60
N GLU A 801 16.82 7.76 4.60
CA GLU A 801 15.56 8.50 4.58
C GLU A 801 14.82 8.35 5.91
N PRO A 802 14.05 9.36 6.35
CA PRO A 802 13.05 9.16 7.39
C PRO A 802 12.08 8.06 6.91
N GLY A 803 12.12 6.90 7.57
CA GLY A 803 11.25 5.78 7.28
C GLY A 803 9.78 6.22 7.28
N ALA A 804 9.00 5.63 6.39
CA ALA A 804 7.61 6.01 6.24
C ALA A 804 6.84 5.56 7.49
N THR A 805 6.51 6.51 8.37
CA THR A 805 6.05 6.18 9.72
C THR A 805 4.61 5.65 9.69
N PRO A 806 4.30 4.53 10.35
CA PRO A 806 2.92 4.06 10.49
C PRO A 806 2.01 5.15 11.07
N SER A 807 0.71 5.09 10.75
CA SER A 807 -0.25 6.05 11.29
C SER A 807 -0.24 6.03 12.82
N ILE A 808 -0.53 7.16 13.45
CA ILE A 808 -0.55 7.24 14.92
C ILE A 808 -1.56 6.26 15.51
N SER A 809 -2.72 6.07 14.86
CA SER A 809 -3.72 5.08 15.28
C SER A 809 -3.19 3.65 15.23
N SER A 810 -2.46 3.29 14.16
CA SER A 810 -1.79 1.98 14.03
C SER A 810 -0.76 1.77 15.15
N ARG A 811 0.05 2.78 15.45
CA ARG A 811 1.05 2.74 16.53
C ARG A 811 0.41 2.62 17.91
N ILE A 812 -0.66 3.36 18.17
CA ILE A 812 -1.44 3.26 19.42
C ILE A 812 -1.98 1.84 19.59
N PHE A 813 -2.57 1.26 18.55
CA PHE A 813 -3.12 -0.08 18.59
C PHE A 813 -2.04 -1.14 18.87
N ALA A 814 -0.89 -1.01 18.22
CA ALA A 814 0.27 -1.86 18.47
C ALA A 814 0.81 -1.73 19.91
N LEU A 815 0.95 -0.50 20.42
CA LEU A 815 1.39 -0.28 21.81
C LEU A 815 0.41 -0.88 22.83
N LYS A 816 -0.90 -0.82 22.57
CA LYS A 816 -1.90 -1.49 23.43
C LYS A 816 -1.72 -3.00 23.43
N ALA A 817 -1.50 -3.62 22.27
CA ALA A 817 -1.22 -5.05 22.15
C ALA A 817 0.05 -5.45 22.92
N ASP A 818 1.11 -4.64 22.83
CA ASP A 818 2.35 -4.88 23.55
C ASP A 818 2.18 -4.78 25.07
N VAL A 819 1.46 -3.77 25.54
CA VAL A 819 1.15 -3.62 26.97
C VAL A 819 0.32 -4.81 27.47
N VAL A 820 -0.72 -5.23 26.74
CA VAL A 820 -1.55 -6.39 27.10
C VAL A 820 -0.69 -7.66 27.19
N SER A 821 0.17 -7.89 26.21
CA SER A 821 1.03 -9.07 26.18
C SER A 821 2.05 -9.10 27.32
N ILE A 822 2.71 -7.97 27.62
CA ILE A 822 3.68 -7.90 28.71
C ILE A 822 2.97 -8.07 30.07
N LEU A 823 1.80 -7.47 30.25
CA LEU A 823 1.02 -7.62 31.48
C LEU A 823 0.61 -9.08 31.68
N HIS A 824 0.10 -9.74 30.64
CA HIS A 824 -0.24 -11.16 30.67
C HIS A 824 0.96 -12.04 31.03
N GLU A 825 2.10 -11.88 30.34
CA GLU A 825 3.31 -12.67 30.62
C GLU A 825 3.96 -12.40 31.98
N SER A 826 3.72 -11.22 32.56
CA SER A 826 4.28 -10.86 33.88
C SER A 826 3.67 -11.68 35.04
N GLY A 827 2.54 -12.36 34.81
CA GLY A 827 1.80 -13.09 35.84
C GLY A 827 1.18 -12.20 36.92
N LYS A 828 1.30 -10.87 36.81
CA LYS A 828 0.73 -9.90 37.77
C LYS A 828 -0.76 -9.67 37.57
N VAL A 829 -1.27 -9.95 36.37
CA VAL A 829 -2.70 -9.94 36.07
C VAL A 829 -3.23 -11.37 36.13
N LYS A 830 -4.38 -11.54 36.77
CA LYS A 830 -5.07 -12.83 36.80
C LYS A 830 -5.62 -13.12 35.41
N ASP A 831 -5.29 -14.31 34.93
CA ASP A 831 -5.82 -14.84 33.70
C ASP A 831 -7.32 -15.04 33.85
N VAL A 832 -8.09 -14.28 33.09
CA VAL A 832 -9.56 -14.38 33.09
C VAL A 832 -10.00 -15.65 32.35
N SER A 833 -9.08 -16.32 31.64
CA SER A 833 -9.32 -17.58 30.92
C SER A 833 -9.03 -18.85 31.75
N ALA A 834 -8.43 -18.73 32.95
CA ALA A 834 -8.10 -19.87 33.80
C ALA A 834 -9.22 -20.32 34.75
N ASP A 835 -10.23 -19.48 34.98
CA ASP A 835 -11.49 -19.90 35.60
C ASP A 835 -12.52 -20.09 34.47
N GLU A 836 -12.95 -21.34 34.26
CA GLU A 836 -13.99 -21.71 33.30
C GLU A 836 -15.24 -20.83 33.51
N GLY A 837 -15.53 -19.93 32.57
CA GLY A 837 -16.85 -19.29 32.48
C GLY A 837 -16.93 -17.77 32.63
N THR A 838 -15.85 -16.99 32.49
CA THR A 838 -16.03 -15.52 32.45
C THR A 838 -16.71 -15.09 31.15
N SER A 839 -18.00 -14.76 31.20
CA SER A 839 -18.78 -14.36 30.01
C SER A 839 -18.32 -12.99 29.46
N PHE A 840 -18.59 -12.69 28.17
CA PHE A 840 -18.33 -11.37 27.60
C PHE A 840 -19.05 -10.25 28.39
N GLU A 841 -20.23 -10.52 28.98
CA GLU A 841 -20.85 -9.60 29.94
C GLU A 841 -20.05 -9.43 31.21
N GLU A 842 -19.48 -10.48 31.79
CA GLU A 842 -18.69 -10.33 33.03
C GLU A 842 -17.44 -9.48 32.77
N TRP A 843 -16.84 -9.59 31.58
CA TRP A 843 -15.79 -8.68 31.12
C TRP A 843 -16.29 -7.25 30.95
N MET A 844 -17.42 -7.06 30.25
CA MET A 844 -17.99 -5.73 29.95
C MET A 844 -18.62 -5.05 31.17
N ALA A 845 -19.16 -5.80 32.12
CA ALA A 845 -19.70 -5.35 33.40
C ALA A 845 -18.58 -5.04 34.40
N ALA A 846 -17.47 -5.80 34.35
CA ALA A 846 -16.24 -5.39 35.00
C ALA A 846 -15.70 -4.09 34.38
N GLU A 847 -15.71 -3.93 33.05
CA GLU A 847 -15.31 -2.69 32.36
C GLU A 847 -16.22 -1.50 32.71
N SER A 848 -17.54 -1.69 32.78
CA SER A 848 -18.47 -0.61 33.14
C SER A 848 -18.25 -0.12 34.57
N LYS A 849 -17.86 -1.02 35.49
CA LYS A 849 -17.41 -0.67 36.85
C LYS A 849 -16.05 0.06 36.87
N ILE A 850 -15.19 -0.15 35.87
CA ILE A 850 -13.95 0.65 35.66
C ILE A 850 -14.29 2.09 35.21
N GLY A 851 -15.49 2.32 34.68
CA GLY A 851 -16.02 3.66 34.37
C GLY A 851 -16.38 4.50 35.59
N GLU A 852 -16.58 3.88 36.76
CA GLU A 852 -16.97 4.52 38.02
C GLU A 852 -15.81 4.81 38.98
N TYR A 853 -14.56 4.55 38.57
CA TYR A 853 -13.41 4.97 39.37
C TYR A 853 -13.42 6.50 39.52
N THR A 854 -13.66 6.95 40.75
CA THR A 854 -13.60 8.36 41.11
C THR A 854 -12.20 8.90 40.85
N VAL A 855 -12.11 10.22 40.72
CA VAL A 855 -10.89 11.00 40.46
C VAL A 855 -9.71 10.63 41.39
N ASP A 856 -9.96 9.98 42.53
CA ASP A 856 -8.97 9.62 43.55
C ASP A 856 -8.63 8.12 43.63
N SER A 857 -9.20 7.27 42.77
CA SER A 857 -8.92 5.83 42.75
C SER A 857 -7.96 5.46 41.61
N GLU A 858 -6.83 4.85 41.97
CA GLU A 858 -5.77 4.45 41.03
C GLU A 858 -6.11 3.06 40.46
N PRO A 859 -6.37 2.91 39.15
CA PRO A 859 -6.70 1.61 38.58
C PRO A 859 -5.50 0.68 38.70
N ASP A 860 -5.65 -0.49 39.31
CA ASP A 860 -4.57 -1.48 39.36
C ASP A 860 -4.19 -2.00 37.96
N GLU A 861 -3.09 -2.77 37.89
CA GLU A 861 -2.60 -3.35 36.63
C GLU A 861 -3.66 -4.25 35.95
N GLN A 862 -4.54 -4.89 36.74
CA GLN A 862 -5.64 -5.71 36.23
C GLN A 862 -6.68 -4.88 35.47
N ASN A 863 -7.02 -3.69 35.97
CA ASN A 863 -7.98 -2.80 35.32
C ASN A 863 -7.43 -2.21 34.02
N VAL A 864 -6.15 -1.84 33.99
CA VAL A 864 -5.47 -1.38 32.77
C VAL A 864 -5.48 -2.48 31.71
N TYR A 865 -5.13 -3.71 32.10
CA TYR A 865 -5.15 -4.88 31.24
C TYR A 865 -6.55 -5.16 30.65
N ARG A 866 -7.58 -5.28 31.49
CA ARG A 866 -8.96 -5.57 31.05
C ARG A 866 -9.47 -4.55 30.03
N ARG A 867 -9.13 -3.29 30.25
CA ARG A 867 -9.55 -2.21 29.36
C ARG A 867 -8.82 -2.27 28.02
N PHE A 868 -7.51 -2.46 28.01
CA PHE A 868 -6.79 -2.50 26.73
C PHE A 868 -7.17 -3.73 25.89
N VAL A 869 -7.48 -4.87 26.51
CA VAL A 869 -8.09 -6.00 25.80
C VAL A 869 -9.45 -5.63 25.20
N SER A 870 -10.32 -4.94 25.94
CA SER A 870 -11.61 -4.44 25.43
C SER A 870 -11.43 -3.45 24.27
N ASP A 871 -10.48 -2.52 24.39
CA ASP A 871 -10.13 -1.57 23.31
C ASP A 871 -9.63 -2.30 22.05
N LEU A 872 -8.77 -3.31 22.21
CA LEU A 872 -8.30 -4.15 21.10
C LEU A 872 -9.48 -4.89 20.45
N TYR A 873 -10.33 -5.53 21.25
CA TYR A 873 -11.51 -6.27 20.77
C TYR A 873 -12.49 -5.36 20.02
N LYS A 874 -12.80 -4.18 20.56
CA LYS A 874 -13.66 -3.17 19.89
C LYS A 874 -13.03 -2.71 18.58
N GLY A 875 -11.71 -2.52 18.55
CA GLY A 875 -10.98 -2.16 17.34
C GLY A 875 -11.04 -3.25 16.26
N VAL A 876 -10.81 -4.51 16.61
CA VAL A 876 -10.90 -5.65 15.66
C VAL A 876 -12.34 -5.86 15.19
N SER A 877 -13.30 -5.85 16.10
CA SER A 877 -14.72 -6.08 15.80
C SER A 877 -15.37 -4.93 15.04
N GLY A 878 -14.81 -3.72 15.14
CA GLY A 878 -15.26 -2.53 14.41
C GLY A 878 -14.71 -2.41 12.98
N LEU A 879 -13.87 -3.36 12.54
CA LEU A 879 -13.34 -3.36 11.17
C LEU A 879 -14.47 -3.61 10.15
N ASN A 880 -14.34 -3.00 8.96
CA ASN A 880 -15.27 -3.24 7.86
C ASN A 880 -14.94 -4.56 7.16
N PHE A 881 -15.71 -5.61 7.44
CA PHE A 881 -15.54 -6.96 6.86
C PHE A 881 -15.75 -7.02 5.33
N GLU A 882 -16.44 -6.04 4.75
CA GLU A 882 -16.57 -5.92 3.30
C GLU A 882 -15.33 -5.32 2.63
N SER A 883 -14.43 -4.72 3.42
CA SER A 883 -13.18 -4.16 2.89
C SER A 883 -12.22 -5.28 2.53
N TYR A 884 -11.65 -5.21 1.32
CA TYR A 884 -10.69 -6.20 0.86
C TYR A 884 -9.46 -6.29 1.77
N ARG A 885 -9.05 -5.17 2.40
CA ARG A 885 -7.90 -5.15 3.32
C ARG A 885 -8.13 -6.06 4.53
N VAL A 886 -9.39 -6.16 4.96
CA VAL A 886 -9.84 -7.05 6.04
C VAL A 886 -10.01 -8.47 5.51
N LYS A 887 -10.66 -8.67 4.35
CA LYS A 887 -10.82 -10.00 3.71
C LYS A 887 -9.48 -10.72 3.49
N MET A 888 -8.44 -10.02 3.03
CA MET A 888 -7.10 -10.60 2.85
C MET A 888 -6.46 -11.10 4.15
N ARG A 889 -6.92 -10.58 5.30
CA ARG A 889 -6.45 -10.93 6.65
C ARG A 889 -7.55 -11.58 7.48
N GLN A 890 -8.61 -12.07 6.85
CA GLN A 890 -9.84 -12.52 7.53
C GLN A 890 -9.55 -13.60 8.58
N LYS A 891 -8.64 -14.53 8.27
CA LYS A 891 -8.23 -15.59 9.21
C LYS A 891 -7.67 -15.02 10.52
N VAL A 892 -6.79 -14.02 10.43
CA VAL A 892 -6.16 -13.36 11.59
C VAL A 892 -7.17 -12.46 12.29
N VAL A 893 -7.98 -11.72 11.53
CA VAL A 893 -9.05 -10.88 12.09
C VAL A 893 -10.03 -11.73 12.90
N ASN A 894 -10.53 -12.84 12.34
CA ASN A 894 -11.42 -13.78 13.03
C ASN A 894 -10.79 -14.35 14.30
N LYS A 895 -9.51 -14.76 14.24
CA LYS A 895 -8.77 -15.24 15.41
C LYS A 895 -8.80 -14.23 16.57
N TYR A 896 -8.63 -12.94 16.28
CA TYR A 896 -8.60 -11.87 17.27
C TYR A 896 -9.95 -11.17 17.50
N GLN A 897 -11.04 -11.66 16.87
CA GLN A 897 -12.40 -11.36 17.30
C GLN A 897 -12.80 -12.17 18.55
N ASP A 898 -11.99 -13.14 18.96
CA ASP A 898 -12.15 -13.81 20.25
C ASP A 898 -11.45 -13.00 21.35
N ILE A 899 -12.23 -12.50 22.31
CA ILE A 899 -11.70 -11.73 23.44
C ILE A 899 -10.78 -12.59 24.33
N GLY A 900 -11.00 -13.89 24.43
CA GLY A 900 -10.13 -14.83 25.16
C GLY A 900 -8.75 -14.96 24.53
N VAL A 901 -8.67 -14.92 23.20
CA VAL A 901 -7.38 -14.91 22.46
C VAL A 901 -6.66 -13.56 22.66
N LEU A 902 -7.40 -12.45 22.71
CA LEU A 902 -6.82 -11.13 23.03
C LEU A 902 -6.42 -10.99 24.50
N ALA A 903 -7.10 -11.67 25.41
CA ALA A 903 -6.73 -11.75 26.82
C ALA A 903 -5.40 -12.53 26.96
N SER A 904 -5.33 -13.71 26.37
CA SER A 904 -4.14 -14.59 26.43
C SER A 904 -3.04 -14.22 25.42
N LEU A 905 -2.87 -12.92 25.13
CA LEU A 905 -1.98 -12.46 24.08
C LEU A 905 -0.50 -12.67 24.45
N THR A 906 0.17 -13.58 23.74
CA THR A 906 1.62 -13.78 23.87
C THR A 906 2.41 -12.72 23.11
N LYS A 907 3.73 -12.62 23.33
CA LYS A 907 4.62 -11.76 22.52
C LYS A 907 4.48 -12.01 21.01
N ASP A 908 4.38 -13.27 20.60
CA ASP A 908 4.19 -13.63 19.20
C ASP A 908 2.81 -13.17 18.70
N GLY A 909 1.78 -13.32 19.53
CA GLY A 909 0.45 -12.80 19.23
C GLY A 909 0.40 -11.28 19.11
N ALA A 910 1.06 -10.55 20.02
CA ALA A 910 1.18 -9.10 19.92
C ALA A 910 1.94 -8.66 18.66
N ASN A 911 2.97 -9.42 18.26
CA ASN A 911 3.67 -9.18 17.01
C ASN A 911 2.78 -9.44 15.77
N GLU A 912 1.96 -10.51 15.79
CA GLU A 912 0.97 -10.78 14.73
C GLU A 912 -0.07 -9.67 14.66
N VAL A 913 -0.61 -9.21 15.80
CA VAL A 913 -1.53 -8.06 15.88
C VAL A 913 -0.88 -6.79 15.34
N ARG A 914 0.38 -6.52 15.72
CA ARG A 914 1.14 -5.36 15.24
C ARG A 914 1.33 -5.37 13.72
N LYS A 915 1.62 -6.54 13.14
CA LYS A 915 1.94 -6.68 11.71
C LYS A 915 0.69 -6.77 10.83
N GLU A 916 -0.33 -7.51 11.26
CA GLU A 916 -1.49 -7.82 10.41
C GLU A 916 -2.73 -6.97 10.73
N ILE A 917 -2.98 -6.67 12.01
CA ILE A 917 -4.23 -5.98 12.42
C ILE A 917 -4.01 -4.46 12.56
N ALA A 918 -2.93 -4.03 13.22
CA ALA A 918 -2.69 -2.62 13.46
C ALA A 918 -2.64 -1.76 12.18
N PRO A 919 -2.18 -2.24 11.01
CA PRO A 919 -2.24 -1.47 9.75
C PRO A 919 -3.66 -1.30 9.19
N LEU A 920 -4.62 -2.11 9.62
CA LEU A 920 -6.04 -2.00 9.25
C LEU A 920 -6.74 -0.87 10.00
N MET A 921 -6.17 -0.43 11.13
CA MET A 921 -6.73 0.63 11.95
C MET A 921 -6.69 1.96 11.20
N GLY A 922 -7.87 2.42 10.79
CA GLY A 922 -8.06 3.72 10.17
C GLY A 922 -7.93 4.87 11.17
N ASN A 923 -8.18 6.09 10.70
CA ASN A 923 -8.60 7.18 11.58
C ASN A 923 -10.08 6.93 11.94
N THR A 924 -10.34 5.91 12.76
CA THR A 924 -11.70 5.53 13.19
C THR A 924 -12.25 6.49 14.24
N ASP A 925 -11.35 7.19 14.94
CA ASP A 925 -11.72 8.20 15.92
C ASP A 925 -11.81 9.57 15.25
N ASN A 926 -12.95 10.27 15.44
CA ASN A 926 -13.09 11.70 15.15
C ASN A 926 -12.19 12.58 16.06
N ASP A 927 -11.29 11.97 16.83
CA ASP A 927 -10.41 12.64 17.77
C ASP A 927 -9.36 13.50 17.06
N ALA A 928 -9.15 14.70 17.62
CA ALA A 928 -8.13 15.63 17.17
C ALA A 928 -6.74 14.97 17.15
N LEU A 929 -5.89 15.37 16.20
CA LEU A 929 -4.52 14.84 16.06
C LEU A 929 -3.70 15.01 17.36
N ALA A 930 -3.90 16.11 18.08
CA ALA A 930 -3.24 16.39 19.37
C ALA A 930 -3.56 15.32 20.42
N THR A 931 -4.83 14.90 20.51
CA THR A 931 -5.31 13.85 21.43
C THR A 931 -4.61 12.52 21.14
N ARG A 932 -4.53 12.13 19.86
CA ARG A 932 -3.87 10.87 19.47
C ARG A 932 -2.36 10.90 19.70
N ARG A 933 -1.69 12.04 19.46
CA ARG A 933 -0.27 12.21 19.79
C ARG A 933 -0.03 12.04 21.30
N PHE A 934 -0.89 12.63 22.11
CA PHE A 934 -0.82 12.50 23.56
C PHE A 934 -1.06 11.07 24.04
N ASP A 935 -2.06 10.37 23.49
CA ASP A 935 -2.28 8.95 23.78
C ASP A 935 -1.04 8.10 23.46
N HIS A 936 -0.44 8.30 22.28
CA HIS A 936 0.77 7.59 21.90
C HIS A 936 1.93 7.86 22.90
N MET A 937 2.13 9.11 23.30
CA MET A 937 3.17 9.47 24.28
C MET A 937 2.93 8.80 25.64
N MET A 938 1.69 8.84 26.13
CA MET A 938 1.32 8.22 27.41
C MET A 938 1.43 6.69 27.38
N LEU A 939 1.05 6.06 26.28
CA LEU A 939 1.22 4.61 26.08
C LEU A 939 2.70 4.21 25.97
N ALA A 940 3.55 5.06 25.39
CA ALA A 940 4.98 4.85 25.37
C ALA A 940 5.59 4.93 26.80
N VAL A 941 5.15 5.89 27.62
CA VAL A 941 5.55 5.96 29.04
C VAL A 941 5.10 4.71 29.82
N LEU A 942 3.87 4.24 29.59
CA LEU A 942 3.37 2.97 30.16
C LEU A 942 4.25 1.78 29.78
N LEU A 943 4.60 1.67 28.50
CA LEU A 943 5.45 0.58 28.00
C LEU A 943 6.87 0.64 28.56
N ASP A 944 7.49 1.82 28.62
CA ASP A 944 8.83 2.00 29.21
C ASP A 944 8.85 1.62 30.69
N SER A 945 7.81 1.99 31.44
CA SER A 945 7.63 1.62 32.84
C SER A 945 7.54 0.10 33.02
N LEU A 946 6.78 -0.58 32.16
CA LEU A 946 6.67 -2.04 32.14
C LEU A 946 7.99 -2.75 31.80
N LEU A 947 8.75 -2.19 30.86
CA LEU A 947 10.04 -2.73 30.41
C LEU A 947 11.22 -2.32 31.30
N GLN A 948 10.98 -1.56 32.39
CA GLN A 948 12.01 -0.99 33.25
C GLN A 948 13.07 -0.17 32.48
N LYS A 949 12.64 0.49 31.40
CA LYS A 949 13.49 1.38 30.59
C LYS A 949 13.45 2.81 31.14
N ASN A 950 14.49 3.58 30.84
CA ASN A 950 14.53 4.99 31.22
C ASN A 950 13.51 5.80 30.38
N SER A 951 12.41 6.22 31.02
CA SER A 951 11.30 6.94 30.38
C SER A 951 11.47 8.47 30.34
N THR A 952 12.62 8.99 30.79
CA THR A 952 12.89 10.44 30.94
C THR A 952 12.53 11.26 29.70
N PHE A 953 12.81 10.75 28.49
CA PHE A 953 12.47 11.43 27.24
C PHE A 953 10.95 11.55 27.00
N HIS A 954 10.20 10.46 27.17
CA HIS A 954 8.75 10.46 26.97
C HIS A 954 8.04 11.23 28.08
N VAL A 955 8.45 11.05 29.34
CA VAL A 955 7.94 11.80 30.51
C VAL A 955 8.17 13.30 30.34
N GLY A 956 9.39 13.72 29.97
CA GLY A 956 9.68 15.13 29.72
C GLY A 956 8.82 15.72 28.60
N SER A 957 8.50 14.93 27.57
CA SER A 957 7.61 15.34 26.49
C SER A 957 6.16 15.52 26.96
N VAL A 958 5.67 14.62 27.83
CA VAL A 958 4.35 14.74 28.46
C VAL A 958 4.30 15.98 29.34
N ILE A 959 5.28 16.18 30.22
CA ILE A 959 5.37 17.36 31.10
C ILE A 959 5.32 18.64 30.29
N ARG A 960 6.13 18.78 29.23
CA ARG A 960 6.09 19.96 28.35
C ARG A 960 4.70 20.18 27.75
N THR A 961 4.01 19.13 27.33
CA THR A 961 2.66 19.22 26.76
C THR A 961 1.64 19.69 27.81
N VAL A 962 1.69 19.13 29.02
CA VAL A 962 0.77 19.47 30.11
C VAL A 962 1.03 20.88 30.65
N LYS A 963 2.29 21.33 30.71
CA LYS A 963 2.65 22.71 31.08
C LYS A 963 1.99 23.76 30.17
N LYS A 964 1.74 23.46 28.89
CA LYS A 964 1.00 24.39 28.00
C LYS A 964 -0.40 24.69 28.51
N LEU A 965 -1.09 23.69 29.06
CA LEU A 965 -2.42 23.86 29.67
C LEU A 965 -2.39 24.70 30.96
N GLN A 966 -1.20 24.98 31.51
CA GLN A 966 -1.04 25.87 32.65
C GLN A 966 -1.09 27.36 32.25
N SER A 967 -1.00 27.69 30.97
CA SER A 967 -1.07 29.07 30.49
C SER A 967 -2.38 29.77 30.91
N PRO A 968 -2.35 31.06 31.32
CA PRO A 968 -3.54 31.84 31.62
C PRO A 968 -4.58 31.84 30.50
N ARG A 969 -4.13 31.63 29.26
CA ARG A 969 -4.98 31.54 28.06
C ARG A 969 -6.06 30.47 28.17
N TYR A 970 -5.77 29.34 28.81
CA TYR A 970 -6.70 28.21 28.94
C TYR A 970 -7.54 28.27 30.23
N ASN A 971 -7.32 29.26 31.11
CA ASN A 971 -8.05 29.40 32.37
C ASN A 971 -9.54 29.70 32.18
N ASN A 972 -9.93 30.22 31.01
CA ASN A 972 -11.32 30.53 30.67
C ASN A 972 -12.10 29.33 30.14
N ILE A 973 -11.45 28.20 29.87
CA ILE A 973 -12.10 26.95 29.43
C ILE A 973 -12.58 26.20 30.68
N PRO A 974 -13.90 26.04 30.89
CA PRO A 974 -14.46 25.41 32.09
C PRO A 974 -13.87 24.02 32.39
N GLU A 975 -13.66 23.21 31.35
CA GLU A 975 -13.12 21.85 31.46
C GLU A 975 -11.66 21.82 31.89
N VAL A 976 -10.84 22.77 31.42
CA VAL A 976 -9.43 22.89 31.85
C VAL A 976 -9.36 23.38 33.29
N ARG A 977 -10.19 24.36 33.66
CA ARG A 977 -10.27 24.88 35.04
C ARG A 977 -10.66 23.80 36.04
N ALA A 978 -11.60 22.93 35.69
CA ALA A 978 -12.03 21.83 36.54
C ALA A 978 -10.91 20.82 36.85
N VAL A 979 -9.96 20.63 35.92
CA VAL A 979 -8.86 19.67 36.05
C VAL A 979 -7.54 20.34 36.50
N ARG A 980 -7.53 21.66 36.71
CA ARG A 980 -6.32 22.45 36.98
C ARG A 980 -5.44 21.94 38.14
N PRO A 981 -5.98 21.57 39.32
CA PRO A 981 -5.16 21.03 40.40
C PRO A 981 -4.44 19.73 40.03
N TYR A 982 -4.98 18.99 39.06
CA TYR A 982 -4.38 17.76 38.57
C TYR A 982 -3.32 18.04 37.49
N ILE A 983 -3.56 19.02 36.60
CA ILE A 983 -2.57 19.51 35.63
C ILE A 983 -1.29 19.94 36.37
N ASP A 984 -1.44 20.71 37.45
CA ASP A 984 -0.29 21.22 38.22
C ASP A 984 0.55 20.11 38.86
N ARG A 985 -0.08 18.99 39.25
CA ARG A 985 0.64 17.81 39.75
C ARG A 985 1.38 17.07 38.64
N VAL A 986 0.70 16.75 37.53
CA VAL A 986 1.29 15.98 36.41
C VAL A 986 2.44 16.74 35.72
N ALA A 987 2.46 18.07 35.80
CA ALA A 987 3.51 18.92 35.27
C ALA A 987 4.84 18.91 36.07
N THR A 988 4.92 18.18 37.19
CA THR A 988 6.12 18.06 38.04
C THR A 988 6.84 16.74 37.83
N GLU A 989 8.17 16.72 37.91
CA GLU A 989 8.97 15.48 37.79
C GLU A 989 8.66 14.50 38.92
N ALA A 990 8.42 15.02 40.14
CA ALA A 990 8.06 14.23 41.32
C ALA A 990 6.81 13.36 41.13
N PHE A 991 5.87 13.75 40.25
CA PHE A 991 4.70 12.93 39.95
C PHE A 991 5.06 11.61 39.26
N TRP A 992 6.14 11.59 38.47
CA TRP A 992 6.54 10.48 37.61
C TRP A 992 7.55 9.54 38.26
N GLU A 993 8.12 9.90 39.41
CA GLU A 993 9.02 9.05 40.18
C GLU A 993 8.26 7.85 40.76
N ASN A 994 8.70 6.63 40.40
CA ASN A 994 8.10 5.37 40.89
C ASN A 994 6.57 5.30 40.72
N ILE A 995 6.04 5.92 39.67
CA ILE A 995 4.60 6.00 39.42
C ILE A 995 4.03 4.62 39.01
N PRO A 996 2.96 4.12 39.66
CA PRO A 996 2.31 2.88 39.26
C PRO A 996 1.57 3.04 37.93
N LEU A 997 1.45 1.95 37.16
CA LEU A 997 0.82 1.94 35.83
C LEU A 997 -0.58 2.56 35.83
N GLY A 998 -1.34 2.29 36.90
CA GLY A 998 -2.65 2.87 37.13
C GLY A 998 -2.72 4.37 37.08
N ARG A 999 -1.77 5.05 37.74
CA ARG A 999 -1.69 6.50 37.75
C ARG A 999 -1.35 7.06 36.37
N ILE A 1000 -0.51 6.37 35.60
CA ILE A 1000 -0.18 6.79 34.23
C ILE A 1000 -1.42 6.73 33.34
N GLU A 1001 -2.19 5.63 33.39
CA GLU A 1001 -3.43 5.49 32.63
C GLU A 1001 -4.52 6.49 33.08
N ALA A 1002 -4.66 6.72 34.39
CA ALA A 1002 -5.56 7.73 34.91
C ALA A 1002 -5.19 9.15 34.42
N ALA A 1003 -3.89 9.47 34.39
CA ALA A 1003 -3.39 10.73 33.86
C ALA A 1003 -3.71 10.87 32.37
N ARG A 1004 -3.54 9.80 31.59
CA ARG A 1004 -3.84 9.80 30.16
C ARG A 1004 -5.31 10.16 29.94
N ARG A 1005 -6.24 9.47 30.60
CA ARG A 1005 -7.69 9.72 30.45
C ARG A 1005 -8.11 11.13 30.80
N LYS A 1006 -7.71 11.62 31.98
CA LYS A 1006 -8.14 12.95 32.47
C LYS A 1006 -7.65 14.09 31.59
N LEU A 1007 -6.47 13.94 31.01
CA LEU A 1007 -5.84 14.98 30.21
C LEU A 1007 -6.20 14.86 28.71
N ARG A 1008 -6.54 13.65 28.22
CA ARG A 1008 -6.88 13.36 26.82
C ARG A 1008 -7.89 14.35 26.22
N ASP A 1009 -8.99 14.58 26.93
CA ASP A 1009 -10.13 15.36 26.42
C ASP A 1009 -9.89 16.88 26.47
N ILE A 1010 -8.89 17.33 27.23
CA ILE A 1010 -8.52 18.74 27.34
C ILE A 1010 -7.28 19.11 26.51
N VAL A 1011 -6.42 18.14 26.18
CA VAL A 1011 -5.25 18.34 25.30
C VAL A 1011 -5.67 18.80 23.90
N LYS A 1012 -6.90 18.48 23.45
CA LYS A 1012 -7.45 18.96 22.18
C LYS A 1012 -7.55 20.50 22.10
N TYR A 1013 -7.58 21.18 23.25
CA TYR A 1013 -7.65 22.64 23.34
C TYR A 1013 -6.27 23.30 23.24
N ILE A 1014 -5.18 22.53 23.37
CA ILE A 1014 -3.85 23.05 23.09
C ILE A 1014 -3.82 23.36 21.59
N GLU A 1015 -3.89 24.65 21.27
CA GLU A 1015 -3.60 25.08 19.91
C GLU A 1015 -2.19 24.59 19.57
N VAL A 1016 -2.03 24.13 18.32
CA VAL A 1016 -0.68 23.88 17.81
C VAL A 1016 0.03 25.23 17.87
N GLU A 1017 0.89 25.40 18.87
CA GLU A 1017 1.85 26.51 18.87
C GLU A 1017 2.63 26.36 17.57
N GLU A 1018 2.25 27.15 16.57
CA GLU A 1018 3.18 27.49 15.50
C GLU A 1018 4.39 28.04 16.22
N GLN A 1019 5.55 27.41 16.01
CA GLN A 1019 6.78 28.00 16.51
C GLN A 1019 6.82 29.42 15.94
N PRO A 1020 6.93 30.45 16.79
CA PRO A 1020 6.90 31.82 16.33
C PRO A 1020 7.98 31.98 15.26
N ILE A 1021 7.55 32.48 14.11
CA ILE A 1021 8.47 32.85 13.03
C ILE A 1021 9.00 34.23 13.39
N TYR A 1022 10.30 34.32 13.57
CA TYR A 1022 10.96 35.57 13.91
C TYR A 1022 11.52 36.21 12.65
N TYR A 1023 11.07 37.44 12.38
CA TYR A 1023 11.63 38.29 11.35
C TYR A 1023 12.73 39.13 11.98
N THR A 1024 13.93 39.00 11.44
CA THR A 1024 15.15 39.60 12.02
C THR A 1024 15.95 40.31 10.94
N ASN A 1025 16.85 41.19 11.36
CA ASN A 1025 17.72 41.96 10.51
C ASN A 1025 19.19 41.92 10.99
N PHE A 1026 19.61 40.76 11.50
CA PHE A 1026 20.98 40.52 11.94
C PHE A 1026 21.98 40.55 10.79
N THR A 1027 23.15 41.10 11.07
CA THR A 1027 24.28 41.05 10.15
C THR A 1027 24.70 39.60 9.94
N ASP A 1028 24.72 39.17 8.69
CA ASP A 1028 25.15 37.83 8.30
C ASP A 1028 26.35 37.96 7.38
N ASP A 1029 27.39 37.16 7.55
CA ASP A 1029 28.62 37.22 6.74
C ASP A 1029 28.71 35.97 5.86
N GLU A 1030 29.18 36.15 4.62
CA GLU A 1030 29.50 35.00 3.78
C GLU A 1030 30.77 34.33 4.30
N LEU A 1031 30.71 33.01 4.49
CA LEU A 1031 31.88 32.23 4.78
C LEU A 1031 32.65 32.05 3.46
N ALA A 1032 33.96 32.26 3.48
CA ALA A 1032 34.81 32.02 2.30
C ALA A 1032 34.65 30.56 1.86
N GLY A 1033 33.88 30.34 0.80
CA GLY A 1033 33.56 29.01 0.30
C GLY A 1033 34.83 28.26 -0.11
N LYS A 1034 35.03 27.06 0.42
CA LYS A 1034 35.79 26.07 -0.33
C LYS A 1034 34.92 25.70 -1.53
N PRO A 1035 35.46 25.54 -2.75
CA PRO A 1035 34.67 24.99 -3.84
C PRO A 1035 34.03 23.68 -3.37
N ALA A 1036 32.71 23.52 -3.58
CA ALA A 1036 32.04 22.25 -3.35
C ALA A 1036 32.86 21.15 -4.04
N PRO A 1037 33.07 19.98 -3.43
CA PRO A 1037 33.97 18.97 -3.98
C PRO A 1037 33.50 18.53 -5.37
N HIS A 1038 34.07 19.12 -6.41
CA HIS A 1038 34.18 18.51 -7.72
C HIS A 1038 35.17 17.35 -7.55
N ILE A 1039 34.70 16.12 -7.74
CA ILE A 1039 35.60 15.00 -7.98
C ILE A 1039 35.98 15.08 -9.45
N GLU A 1040 37.09 15.76 -9.77
CA GLU A 1040 37.91 15.48 -10.95
C GLU A 1040 39.35 15.99 -10.76
N PRO A 1041 40.33 15.41 -11.47
CA PRO A 1041 41.69 15.23 -10.98
C PRO A 1041 42.58 16.47 -11.06
N VAL A 1042 43.51 16.51 -10.12
CA VAL A 1042 44.73 17.32 -10.07
C VAL A 1042 45.49 17.29 -11.39
N VAL A 1043 45.93 18.44 -11.90
CA VAL A 1043 47.19 18.53 -12.66
C VAL A 1043 47.94 19.82 -12.31
N VAL A 1044 49.24 19.64 -12.10
CA VAL A 1044 50.29 20.62 -11.81
C VAL A 1044 51.23 20.69 -13.01
N SER A 1045 51.57 21.91 -13.41
CA SER A 1045 52.72 22.41 -14.20
C SER A 1045 53.18 21.70 -15.50
N GLU A 1046 53.24 22.55 -16.54
CA GLU A 1046 53.40 22.34 -17.98
C GLU A 1046 54.52 21.43 -18.51
N SER A 1047 54.12 20.41 -19.28
CA SER A 1047 54.90 19.73 -20.34
C SER A 1047 54.30 20.01 -21.74
N TYR A 1048 55.05 19.83 -22.85
CA TYR A 1048 54.51 19.98 -24.23
C TYR A 1048 53.27 19.11 -24.47
N LYS A 1049 53.26 17.91 -23.87
CA LYS A 1049 52.12 16.98 -23.87
C LYS A 1049 50.85 17.66 -23.33
N GLU A 1050 50.97 18.36 -22.22
CA GLU A 1050 49.84 19.06 -21.60
C GLU A 1050 49.37 20.25 -22.43
N LYS A 1051 50.29 21.02 -23.05
CA LYS A 1051 49.91 22.12 -23.95
C LYS A 1051 49.14 21.64 -25.17
N ALA A 1052 49.61 20.56 -25.80
CA ALA A 1052 48.93 19.94 -26.93
C ALA A 1052 47.58 19.33 -26.53
N GLU A 1053 47.51 18.60 -25.41
CA GLU A 1053 46.25 18.02 -24.93
C GLU A 1053 45.23 19.08 -24.50
N SER A 1054 45.65 20.13 -23.79
CA SER A 1054 44.77 21.22 -23.37
C SER A 1054 44.22 21.97 -24.56
N TYR A 1055 45.09 22.35 -25.52
CA TYR A 1055 44.67 23.05 -26.74
C TYR A 1055 43.61 22.26 -27.51
N LEU A 1056 43.84 20.97 -27.75
CA LEU A 1056 42.91 20.12 -28.50
C LEU A 1056 41.56 19.96 -27.77
N ARG A 1057 41.55 19.95 -26.43
CA ARG A 1057 40.32 19.88 -25.64
C ARG A 1057 39.56 21.22 -25.62
N GLU A 1058 40.27 22.35 -25.60
CA GLU A 1058 39.68 23.70 -25.60
C GLU A 1058 39.18 24.11 -26.99
N HIS A 1059 39.78 23.61 -28.07
CA HIS A 1059 39.50 24.04 -29.44
C HIS A 1059 38.69 22.99 -30.24
N LYS A 1060 37.81 22.24 -29.56
CA LYS A 1060 36.96 21.21 -30.21
C LYS A 1060 36.12 21.74 -31.37
N ASP A 1061 35.74 23.01 -31.33
CA ASP A 1061 34.91 23.65 -32.35
C ASP A 1061 35.70 24.08 -33.61
N GLN A 1062 37.03 24.01 -33.56
CA GLN A 1062 37.86 24.28 -34.73
C GLN A 1062 37.57 23.24 -35.83
N LEU A 1063 37.34 23.69 -37.06
CA LEU A 1063 36.83 22.86 -38.17
C LEU A 1063 37.52 21.49 -38.31
N ALA A 1064 38.85 21.45 -38.25
CA ALA A 1064 39.61 20.21 -38.39
C ALA A 1064 39.45 19.26 -37.17
N ILE A 1065 39.46 19.81 -35.95
CA ILE A 1065 39.25 19.04 -34.72
C ILE A 1065 37.80 18.56 -34.64
N HIS A 1066 36.84 19.43 -34.93
CA HIS A 1066 35.41 19.13 -34.96
C HIS A 1066 35.09 18.01 -35.97
N LYS A 1067 35.71 18.02 -37.16
CA LYS A 1067 35.54 16.93 -38.15
C LYS A 1067 36.01 15.58 -37.60
N LEU A 1068 37.19 15.51 -36.99
CA LEU A 1068 37.68 14.27 -36.39
C LEU A 1068 36.80 13.81 -35.22
N TYR A 1069 36.32 14.75 -34.40
CA TYR A 1069 35.39 14.50 -33.32
C TYR A 1069 34.03 13.97 -33.82
N THR A 1070 33.53 14.46 -34.96
CA THR A 1070 32.26 14.04 -35.58
C THR A 1070 32.41 12.96 -36.66
N ASN A 1071 33.50 12.18 -36.63
CA ASN A 1071 33.79 11.06 -37.55
C ASN A 1071 33.77 11.43 -39.06
N LEU A 1072 34.21 12.64 -39.40
CA LEU A 1072 34.35 13.11 -40.78
C LEU A 1072 35.82 13.10 -41.23
N LYS A 1073 36.07 12.77 -42.51
CA LYS A 1073 37.41 12.78 -43.11
C LYS A 1073 37.96 14.21 -43.22
N LEU A 1074 39.27 14.36 -43.01
CA LEU A 1074 39.99 15.62 -43.19
C LEU A 1074 40.44 15.81 -44.63
N THR A 1075 40.53 17.05 -45.10
CA THR A 1075 41.23 17.39 -46.35
C THR A 1075 42.73 17.60 -46.11
N ALA A 1076 43.54 17.51 -47.17
CA ALA A 1076 45.00 17.72 -47.06
C ALA A 1076 45.38 19.14 -46.58
N VAL A 1077 44.50 20.13 -46.76
CA VAL A 1077 44.72 21.50 -46.26
C VAL A 1077 44.48 21.57 -44.75
N GLU A 1078 43.39 20.95 -44.27
CA GLU A 1078 43.03 20.92 -42.84
C GLU A 1078 44.05 20.14 -42.00
N LEU A 1079 44.61 19.06 -42.55
CA LEU A 1079 45.68 18.30 -41.90
C LEU A 1079 46.94 19.14 -41.69
N ARG A 1080 47.38 19.86 -42.73
CA ARG A 1080 48.56 20.73 -42.64
C ARG A 1080 48.39 21.85 -41.62
N GLU A 1081 47.17 22.35 -41.45
CA GLU A 1081 46.88 23.37 -40.44
C GLU A 1081 46.98 22.80 -39.01
N LEU A 1082 46.48 21.58 -38.79
CA LEU A 1082 46.64 20.85 -37.53
C LEU A 1082 48.11 20.58 -37.21
N GLU A 1083 48.89 20.14 -38.20
CA GLU A 1083 50.34 19.95 -38.10
C GLU A 1083 51.06 21.26 -37.76
N ARG A 1084 50.70 22.37 -38.41
CA ARG A 1084 51.25 23.71 -38.12
C ARG A 1084 51.01 24.11 -36.67
N ILE A 1085 49.79 23.93 -36.17
CA ILE A 1085 49.43 24.29 -34.80
C ILE A 1085 50.22 23.45 -33.78
N LEU A 1086 50.30 22.14 -33.98
CA LEU A 1086 50.97 21.23 -33.04
C LEU A 1086 52.51 21.33 -33.09
N TRP A 1087 53.08 21.58 -34.28
CA TRP A 1087 54.54 21.56 -34.51
C TRP A 1087 55.19 22.94 -34.66
N GLN A 1088 54.42 24.03 -34.64
CA GLN A 1088 54.96 25.40 -34.67
C GLN A 1088 54.37 26.30 -33.58
N ASP A 1089 53.05 26.24 -33.36
CA ASP A 1089 52.38 27.14 -32.41
C ASP A 1089 52.50 26.65 -30.96
N LEU A 1090 52.36 25.33 -30.72
CA LEU A 1090 52.36 24.74 -29.37
C LEU A 1090 53.72 24.14 -28.95
N GLY A 1091 54.62 23.90 -29.91
CA GLY A 1091 55.97 23.34 -29.72
C GLY A 1091 56.59 22.95 -31.07
N SER A 1092 57.51 21.98 -31.11
CA SER A 1092 58.17 21.54 -32.35
C SER A 1092 57.78 20.13 -32.80
N GLU A 1093 58.03 19.77 -34.07
CA GLU A 1093 57.86 18.39 -34.56
C GLU A 1093 58.73 17.39 -33.77
N GLU A 1094 59.91 17.81 -33.30
CA GLU A 1094 60.76 16.97 -32.45
C GLU A 1094 60.13 16.72 -31.08
N ASP A 1095 59.46 17.71 -30.50
CA ASP A 1095 58.72 17.54 -29.23
C ASP A 1095 57.52 16.62 -29.40
N TYR A 1096 56.83 16.73 -30.55
CA TYR A 1096 55.76 15.82 -30.93
C TYR A 1096 56.25 14.38 -31.05
N ARG A 1097 57.32 14.12 -31.80
CA ARG A 1097 57.90 12.78 -31.96
C ARG A 1097 58.48 12.21 -30.68
N LYS A 1098 59.02 13.05 -29.78
CA LYS A 1098 59.48 12.61 -28.46
C LYS A 1098 58.34 12.10 -27.58
N VAL A 1099 57.17 12.74 -27.64
CA VAL A 1099 56.02 12.46 -26.77
C VAL A 1099 55.09 11.40 -27.35
N TYR A 1100 54.79 11.50 -28.66
CA TYR A 1100 53.80 10.67 -29.34
C TYR A 1100 54.40 9.70 -30.37
N HIS A 1101 55.74 9.65 -30.48
CA HIS A 1101 56.47 8.79 -31.43
C HIS A 1101 56.01 9.03 -32.89
N ASP A 1102 55.86 7.98 -33.68
CA ASP A 1102 55.43 8.05 -35.09
C ASP A 1102 53.89 7.99 -35.26
N LEU A 1103 53.12 8.38 -34.23
CA LEU A 1103 51.66 8.38 -34.32
C LEU A 1103 51.20 9.51 -35.28
N PRO A 1104 50.35 9.23 -36.28
CA PRO A 1104 49.82 10.27 -37.16
C PRO A 1104 49.02 11.32 -36.40
N VAL A 1105 49.09 12.59 -36.83
CA VAL A 1105 48.43 13.72 -36.15
C VAL A 1105 46.92 13.48 -36.01
N GLN A 1106 46.26 12.97 -37.05
CA GLN A 1106 44.82 12.67 -37.00
C GLN A 1106 44.48 11.64 -35.92
N LYS A 1107 45.26 10.55 -35.85
CA LYS A 1107 45.11 9.49 -34.82
C LYS A 1107 45.37 10.02 -33.43
N MET A 1108 46.39 10.86 -33.27
CA MET A 1108 46.73 11.48 -32.00
C MET A 1108 45.61 12.40 -31.53
N VAL A 1109 45.14 13.31 -32.38
CA VAL A 1109 44.03 14.23 -32.08
C VAL A 1109 42.79 13.44 -31.69
N ARG A 1110 42.45 12.41 -32.44
CA ARG A 1110 41.25 11.59 -32.17
C ARG A 1110 41.35 10.77 -30.89
N LYS A 1111 42.55 10.33 -30.52
CA LYS A 1111 42.82 9.63 -29.25
C LYS A 1111 42.71 10.56 -28.03
N ILE A 1112 42.98 11.86 -28.20
CA ILE A 1112 42.91 12.85 -27.13
C ILE A 1112 41.51 13.46 -27.00
N VAL A 1113 40.89 13.79 -28.14
CA VAL A 1113 39.60 14.50 -28.22
C VAL A 1113 38.42 13.52 -28.12
N GLY A 1114 38.61 12.27 -28.53
CA GLY A 1114 37.57 11.25 -28.61
C GLY A 1114 36.70 11.38 -29.87
N VAL A 1115 35.58 10.67 -29.87
CA VAL A 1115 34.53 10.77 -30.91
C VAL A 1115 33.21 11.13 -30.25
N ASP A 1116 32.42 11.98 -30.90
CA ASP A 1116 31.06 12.32 -30.48
C ASP A 1116 30.20 11.04 -30.40
N ILE A 1117 29.70 10.77 -29.20
CA ILE A 1117 28.93 9.56 -28.92
C ILE A 1117 27.68 9.44 -29.79
N ARG A 1118 27.01 10.56 -30.11
CA ARG A 1118 25.80 10.55 -30.97
C ARG A 1118 26.14 10.11 -32.39
N THR A 1119 27.32 10.47 -32.87
CA THR A 1119 27.83 10.03 -34.17
C THR A 1119 28.08 8.53 -34.15
N VAL A 1120 28.77 8.01 -33.13
CA VAL A 1120 29.05 6.57 -32.99
C VAL A 1120 27.74 5.79 -32.81
N GLU A 1121 26.88 6.18 -31.87
CA GLU A 1121 25.55 5.61 -31.68
C GLU A 1121 24.70 5.69 -32.95
N GLY A 1122 24.80 6.79 -33.71
CA GLY A 1122 24.11 6.96 -34.99
C GLY A 1122 24.54 5.94 -36.04
N LEU A 1123 25.84 5.62 -36.11
CA LEU A 1123 26.36 4.58 -37.01
C LEU A 1123 25.90 3.19 -36.57
N PHE A 1124 25.94 2.90 -35.27
CA PHE A 1124 25.43 1.65 -34.72
C PHE A 1124 23.90 1.61 -34.65
N SER A 1125 23.18 2.72 -34.84
CA SER A 1125 21.73 2.80 -34.65
C SER A 1125 20.98 1.90 -35.63
N LYS A 1126 21.45 1.81 -36.88
CA LYS A 1126 20.87 0.88 -37.87
C LYS A 1126 21.01 -0.54 -37.38
N PHE A 1127 22.17 -0.92 -36.87
CA PHE A 1127 22.41 -2.26 -36.33
C PHE A 1127 21.52 -2.55 -35.11
N LEU A 1128 21.49 -1.63 -34.15
CA LEU A 1128 20.66 -1.72 -32.93
C LEU A 1128 19.15 -1.77 -33.22
N GLN A 1129 18.70 -1.22 -34.36
CA GLN A 1129 17.29 -1.20 -34.77
C GLN A 1129 16.90 -2.37 -35.67
N SER A 1130 17.84 -2.87 -36.49
CA SER A 1130 17.57 -3.94 -37.49
C SER A 1130 17.60 -5.32 -36.86
N ASN A 1131 18.45 -5.52 -35.84
CA ASN A 1131 18.77 -6.84 -35.31
C ASN A 1131 18.13 -7.10 -33.94
N ARG A 1132 17.76 -8.36 -33.69
CA ARG A 1132 17.20 -8.83 -32.41
C ARG A 1132 18.32 -9.12 -31.43
N LEU A 1133 18.86 -8.06 -30.83
CA LEU A 1133 19.96 -8.17 -29.88
C LEU A 1133 19.45 -8.48 -28.48
N ASN A 1134 20.09 -9.43 -27.81
CA ASN A 1134 19.87 -9.68 -26.39
C ASN A 1134 20.68 -8.69 -25.52
N THR A 1135 20.36 -8.62 -24.22
CA THR A 1135 20.98 -7.69 -23.27
C THR A 1135 22.52 -7.80 -23.26
N LYS A 1136 23.08 -9.02 -23.30
CA LYS A 1136 24.55 -9.22 -23.32
C LYS A 1136 25.19 -8.68 -24.60
N GLN A 1137 24.55 -8.88 -25.75
CA GLN A 1137 25.00 -8.34 -27.04
C GLN A 1137 24.94 -6.82 -27.04
N MET A 1138 23.87 -6.24 -26.47
CA MET A 1138 23.75 -4.78 -26.32
C MET A 1138 24.81 -4.20 -25.38
N ASP A 1139 25.12 -4.86 -24.27
CA ASP A 1139 26.17 -4.45 -23.33
C ASP A 1139 27.58 -4.54 -23.94
N PHE A 1140 27.84 -5.59 -24.72
CA PHE A 1140 29.06 -5.69 -25.51
C PHE A 1140 29.19 -4.52 -26.49
N LEU A 1141 28.14 -4.23 -27.27
CA LEU A 1141 28.15 -3.11 -28.20
C LEU A 1141 28.32 -1.77 -27.51
N ARG A 1142 27.68 -1.55 -26.36
CA ARG A 1142 27.92 -0.35 -25.55
C ARG A 1142 29.36 -0.24 -25.10
N THR A 1143 29.98 -1.36 -24.70
CA THR A 1143 31.39 -1.39 -24.33
C THR A 1143 32.28 -0.99 -25.52
N VAL A 1144 31.94 -1.46 -26.73
CA VAL A 1144 32.61 -1.06 -27.97
C VAL A 1144 32.41 0.43 -28.27
N ILE A 1145 31.17 0.93 -28.21
CA ILE A 1145 30.83 2.34 -28.43
C ILE A 1145 31.60 3.22 -27.44
N ASN A 1146 31.54 2.92 -26.14
CA ASN A 1146 32.22 3.68 -25.09
C ASN A 1146 33.74 3.67 -25.27
N TYR A 1147 34.30 2.53 -25.68
CA TYR A 1147 35.72 2.44 -25.99
C TYR A 1147 36.12 3.33 -27.16
N ILE A 1148 35.33 3.33 -28.25
CA ILE A 1148 35.57 4.18 -29.43
C ILE A 1148 35.43 5.66 -29.07
N VAL A 1149 34.39 6.02 -28.32
CA VAL A 1149 34.14 7.39 -27.86
C VAL A 1149 35.33 7.91 -27.05
N LYS A 1150 35.87 7.08 -26.15
CA LYS A 1150 36.99 7.45 -25.28
C LYS A 1150 38.36 7.42 -25.98
N ASN A 1151 38.61 6.42 -26.82
CA ASN A 1151 39.95 6.18 -27.40
C ASN A 1151 40.08 6.64 -28.87
N GLY A 1152 38.99 7.08 -29.49
CA GLY A 1152 38.96 7.58 -30.87
C GLY A 1152 38.67 6.50 -31.92
N TYR A 1153 39.28 5.32 -31.78
CA TYR A 1153 39.25 4.21 -32.75
C TYR A 1153 39.74 2.91 -32.09
N ILE A 1154 39.73 1.80 -32.83
CA ILE A 1154 40.27 0.51 -32.41
C ILE A 1154 41.41 0.13 -33.37
N ASP A 1155 42.66 0.08 -32.88
CA ASP A 1155 43.86 -0.20 -33.70
C ASP A 1155 43.93 -1.66 -34.16
N ASN A 1156 43.91 -2.61 -33.21
CA ASN A 1156 43.95 -4.04 -33.49
C ASN A 1156 42.68 -4.70 -32.95
N MET A 1157 41.67 -4.80 -33.80
CA MET A 1157 40.33 -5.28 -33.43
C MET A 1157 40.35 -6.66 -32.76
N GLN A 1158 41.17 -7.58 -33.27
CA GLN A 1158 41.23 -8.95 -32.75
C GLN A 1158 41.88 -9.00 -31.36
N GLU A 1159 42.92 -8.20 -31.15
CA GLU A 1159 43.63 -8.13 -29.88
C GLU A 1159 42.86 -7.32 -28.83
N THR A 1160 42.29 -6.18 -29.22
CA THR A 1160 41.55 -5.28 -28.30
C THR A 1160 40.26 -5.92 -27.81
N LEU A 1161 39.47 -6.56 -28.69
CA LEU A 1161 38.22 -7.22 -28.28
C LEU A 1161 38.45 -8.52 -27.48
N GLY A 1162 39.66 -9.08 -27.52
CA GLY A 1162 40.07 -10.22 -26.68
C GLY A 1162 40.56 -9.85 -25.28
N GLN A 1163 40.71 -8.56 -24.97
CA GLN A 1163 41.19 -8.05 -23.68
C GLN A 1163 40.06 -7.48 -22.81
N GLU A 1164 40.31 -7.25 -21.52
CA GLU A 1164 39.35 -6.53 -20.68
C GLU A 1164 39.17 -5.09 -21.17
N PRO A 1165 37.94 -4.54 -21.17
CA PRO A 1165 36.71 -5.05 -20.54
C PRO A 1165 35.83 -5.97 -21.43
N PHE A 1166 36.22 -6.25 -22.68
CA PHE A 1166 35.38 -6.93 -23.68
C PHE A 1166 35.26 -8.44 -23.47
N ASN A 1167 36.33 -9.10 -23.05
CA ASN A 1167 36.35 -10.55 -22.80
C ASN A 1167 35.40 -11.01 -21.68
N LYS A 1168 34.83 -10.08 -20.90
CA LYS A 1168 33.80 -10.36 -19.86
C LYS A 1168 32.51 -10.93 -20.45
N PHE A 1169 32.24 -10.70 -21.73
CA PHE A 1169 31.03 -11.17 -22.40
C PHE A 1169 31.21 -12.52 -23.12
N GLY A 1170 32.43 -13.08 -23.15
CA GLY A 1170 32.80 -14.25 -23.94
C GLY A 1170 33.51 -13.88 -25.24
N ASP A 1171 33.85 -14.87 -26.07
CA ASP A 1171 34.33 -14.61 -27.44
C ASP A 1171 33.19 -13.98 -28.28
N VAL A 1172 33.51 -13.05 -29.17
CA VAL A 1172 32.54 -12.42 -30.08
C VAL A 1172 31.81 -13.46 -30.92
N VAL A 1173 32.52 -14.54 -31.30
CA VAL A 1173 31.93 -15.66 -32.05
C VAL A 1173 30.91 -16.41 -31.19
N ASP A 1174 31.19 -16.63 -29.91
CA ASP A 1174 30.25 -17.29 -28.99
C ASP A 1174 29.05 -16.39 -28.64
N LEU A 1175 29.26 -15.07 -28.60
CA LEU A 1175 28.22 -14.10 -28.23
C LEU A 1175 27.17 -13.91 -29.33
N PHE A 1176 27.56 -14.06 -30.60
CA PHE A 1176 26.68 -13.88 -31.76
C PHE A 1176 26.40 -15.19 -32.53
N GLY A 1177 27.10 -16.29 -32.24
CA GLY A 1177 27.09 -17.53 -33.03
C GLY A 1177 25.80 -18.37 -33.03
N ASP A 1178 24.81 -18.04 -32.20
CA ASP A 1178 23.54 -18.78 -32.10
C ASP A 1178 22.41 -18.24 -33.02
N SER A 1179 22.64 -17.15 -33.79
CA SER A 1179 21.66 -16.59 -34.72
C SER A 1179 21.82 -17.12 -36.15
N GLN A 1180 20.72 -17.21 -36.92
CA GLN A 1180 20.77 -17.59 -38.35
C GLN A 1180 21.57 -16.59 -39.22
N ASP A 1181 21.82 -15.39 -38.71
CA ASP A 1181 22.48 -14.26 -39.39
C ASP A 1181 23.83 -13.87 -38.72
N SER A 1182 24.41 -14.78 -37.92
CA SER A 1182 25.55 -14.48 -37.02
C SER A 1182 26.81 -13.97 -37.72
N GLU A 1183 27.12 -14.47 -38.92
CA GLU A 1183 28.28 -13.99 -39.70
C GLU A 1183 28.06 -12.57 -40.25
N ASP A 1184 26.87 -12.27 -40.76
CA ASP A 1184 26.52 -10.95 -41.31
C ASP A 1184 26.47 -9.88 -40.21
N ASP A 1185 26.01 -10.25 -39.01
CA ASP A 1185 25.97 -9.36 -37.87
C ASP A 1185 27.37 -8.97 -37.36
N ILE A 1186 28.26 -9.95 -37.23
CA ILE A 1186 29.66 -9.72 -36.86
C ILE A 1186 30.34 -8.88 -37.93
N LEU A 1187 30.15 -9.20 -39.21
CA LEU A 1187 30.71 -8.42 -40.33
C LEU A 1187 30.22 -6.97 -40.32
N SER A 1188 28.94 -6.73 -40.07
CA SER A 1188 28.37 -5.38 -39.99
C SER A 1188 28.96 -4.54 -38.85
N ILE A 1189 29.13 -5.13 -37.67
CA ILE A 1189 29.82 -4.49 -36.53
C ILE A 1189 31.27 -4.17 -36.92
N MET A 1190 31.98 -5.16 -37.47
CA MET A 1190 33.38 -5.01 -37.87
C MET A 1190 33.56 -3.93 -38.94
N ASP A 1191 32.67 -3.88 -39.93
CA ASP A 1191 32.70 -2.89 -41.00
C ASP A 1191 32.40 -1.49 -40.49
N THR A 1192 31.47 -1.34 -39.55
CA THR A 1192 31.18 -0.06 -38.88
C THR A 1192 32.41 0.44 -38.10
N VAL A 1193 33.06 -0.43 -37.33
CA VAL A 1193 34.28 -0.06 -36.59
C VAL A 1193 35.45 0.25 -37.54
N LYS A 1194 35.59 -0.51 -38.63
CA LYS A 1194 36.58 -0.22 -39.68
C LYS A 1194 36.31 1.12 -40.34
N GLU A 1195 35.05 1.44 -40.65
CA GLU A 1195 34.67 2.74 -41.22
C GLU A 1195 35.07 3.88 -40.28
N ILE A 1196 34.73 3.77 -38.99
CA ILE A 1196 35.13 4.75 -37.97
C ILE A 1196 36.66 4.88 -37.93
N THR A 1197 37.38 3.76 -37.94
CA THR A 1197 38.86 3.75 -37.86
C THR A 1197 39.50 4.34 -39.12
N ASN A 1198 38.97 4.04 -40.31
CA ASN A 1198 39.47 4.56 -41.58
C ASN A 1198 39.20 6.06 -41.70
N ASN A 1199 38.06 6.56 -41.23
CA ASN A 1199 37.78 8.00 -41.17
C ASN A 1199 38.75 8.76 -40.24
N ALA A 1200 39.50 8.05 -39.37
CA ALA A 1200 40.57 8.64 -38.56
C ALA A 1200 41.88 8.84 -39.32
N MET A 1201 42.05 8.21 -40.49
CA MET A 1201 43.31 8.14 -41.23
C MET A 1201 43.20 8.69 -42.64
N ASP A 1202 42.09 8.39 -43.32
CA ASP A 1202 41.88 8.73 -44.72
C ASP A 1202 41.66 10.23 -44.90
N ILE A 1203 42.31 10.77 -45.93
CA ILE A 1203 42.04 12.13 -46.41
C ILE A 1203 40.85 12.07 -47.39
N ALA A 1204 39.92 13.03 -47.25
CA ALA A 1204 38.72 13.18 -48.06
C ALA A 1204 39.01 13.49 -49.54
#